data_AF-A0A1Y2A339-F1
#
_entry.id   AF-A0A1Y2A339-F1
#
_cell.length_a   1.000
_cell.length_b   1.000
_cell.length_c   1.000
_cell.angle_alpha   90.00
_cell.angle_beta   90.00
_cell.angle_gamma   90.00
#
_symmetry.space_group_name_H-M   'P 1'
#
loop_
_entity.id
_entity.type
_entity.pdbx_description
1 polymer ?
#
loop_
_entity_poly.entity_id
_entity_poly.type
_entity_poly.pdbx_seq_one_letter_code
_entity_poly.pdbx_strand_id
1 'polypeptide(L)'
;MDFAKLMSSHINKAKETAPPDTSEKKYLKRSELEAQREAAYLAEQKAAEDARRQKIERKRKAEEEETRREEQRREKRRRLAEESKRIREQEEEEEERRRRKRLGLPELPPKRESDDSGTSVPEAEDIDDAELVQKLRALDEPARVFGETHRQRLKRYKKRVGADNLAAIMTDGPIPTTLQLVPEKDMRVQLKVPKDPEGRQFLFRQLASYFTMVLKAWEVALAGRSEEVKTSYQGKQAYTAMVEARENMRPLFKKLEKGDLEDGILEPVVEIVNAAQERRYVDASDGYLTLSIGKAAWPIGVTMESYFTYPPEPESPVNHDILFRPGIAPDGTDTFTPRALIYDLKGAFGGMKKVNALYEPEDDGSQPSSGVWSSKPIIQRSQAIPQSEYQVHLDAGLDPPPLTTSSVRYWSDFSRVYFHPKSLVQLSEFDVNDSLMPYEKWDVGTDFFDKLEREADLVDRDLRPFVEECDGLQGLQIFTGVDDAWGGWSSGWIERLRDEYGKLSIWTWGLGDQGSNMTTTREKRLEQTVNSARSLHALAEHSSVYTPVSNAPVKLPSYLSIDKSSPWHIGALHAVAIESMTISSRLRSSDGSRGSLQDMEDTFNSTGKRRIAKLELSIADPDVLEEKSDVLIAQAEKAGSVALRRESEGEDEQLSKFDMDVFTKDYRTSVSSSKRKDHVFGRVEASRGQWSLAEGSGGRDPRDRSGQGPAVQRFSAPLLFPLLDSFPSIFHVGSGHNKKLAVYSALTTSTAVADQIRLIEQIVRRTVSVDEREVLCDGLQTIAEEYDEGWDSGSDSDEDD
;
A
#
# COMPACT_ATOMS: atom_id res chain seq x y z
N MET A 1 59.76 42.24 0.87
CA MET A 1 59.20 42.50 -0.48
C MET A 1 60.07 41.73 -1.46
N ASP A 2 59.57 40.59 -1.91
CA ASP A 2 60.37 39.55 -2.57
C ASP A 2 60.37 39.76 -4.09
N PHE A 3 61.42 40.43 -4.59
CA PHE A 3 61.59 40.82 -6.00
C PHE A 3 61.58 39.60 -6.94
N ALA A 4 61.93 38.42 -6.44
CA ALA A 4 61.91 37.17 -7.20
C ALA A 4 60.47 36.73 -7.55
N LYS A 5 59.50 36.91 -6.64
CA LYS A 5 58.10 36.62 -6.92
C LYS A 5 57.51 37.59 -7.93
N LEU A 6 57.86 38.87 -7.85
CA LEU A 6 57.41 39.89 -8.78
C LEU A 6 57.98 39.67 -10.20
N MET A 7 59.27 39.33 -10.32
CA MET A 7 59.88 38.97 -11.61
C MET A 7 59.30 37.66 -12.18
N SER A 8 59.03 36.64 -11.35
CA SER A 8 58.38 35.41 -11.83
C SER A 8 56.95 35.67 -12.34
N SER A 9 56.22 36.58 -11.70
CA SER A 9 54.87 36.96 -12.13
C SER A 9 54.88 37.75 -13.45
N HIS A 10 55.89 38.61 -13.66
CA HIS A 10 56.06 39.33 -14.92
C HIS A 10 56.56 38.44 -16.06
N ILE A 11 57.41 37.46 -15.77
CA ILE A 11 57.89 36.47 -16.76
C ILE A 11 56.76 35.54 -17.19
N ASN A 12 55.91 35.09 -16.26
CA ASN A 12 54.76 34.25 -16.60
C ASN A 12 53.69 35.04 -17.35
N LYS A 13 53.45 36.30 -16.98
CA LYS A 13 52.49 37.17 -17.69
C LYS A 13 52.97 37.55 -19.10
N ALA A 14 54.28 37.66 -19.32
CA ALA A 14 54.86 37.86 -20.66
C ALA A 14 54.82 36.59 -21.53
N LYS A 15 54.72 35.41 -20.93
CA LYS A 15 54.59 34.13 -21.65
C LYS A 15 53.16 33.83 -22.11
N GLU A 16 52.15 34.40 -21.46
CA GLU A 16 50.74 34.27 -21.82
C GLU A 16 50.29 35.27 -22.90
N THR A 17 51.07 36.32 -23.18
CA THR A 17 50.75 37.35 -24.18
C THR A 17 51.55 37.24 -25.48
N ALA A 18 52.04 36.04 -25.83
CA ALA A 18 52.52 35.75 -27.17
C ALA A 18 51.33 35.25 -28.02
N PRO A 19 50.96 35.90 -29.14
CA PRO A 19 49.93 35.36 -30.02
C PRO A 19 50.38 33.98 -30.51
N PRO A 20 49.49 32.97 -30.60
CA PRO A 20 49.85 31.71 -31.19
C PRO A 20 50.29 31.96 -32.63
N ASP A 21 51.43 31.40 -32.99
CA ASP A 21 51.99 31.42 -34.34
C ASP A 21 51.03 30.61 -35.24
N THR A 22 49.97 31.26 -35.74
CA THR A 22 48.97 30.67 -36.63
C THR A 22 49.56 30.55 -38.03
N SER A 23 50.48 29.61 -38.20
CA SER A 23 50.60 28.91 -39.47
C SER A 23 49.51 27.84 -39.53
N GLU A 24 48.24 28.26 -39.62
CA GLU A 24 47.16 27.36 -40.00
C GLU A 24 47.47 26.82 -41.39
N LYS A 25 48.00 25.61 -41.44
CA LYS A 25 48.14 24.86 -42.69
C LYS A 25 46.73 24.68 -43.25
N LYS A 26 46.40 25.48 -44.26
CA LYS A 26 45.14 25.46 -45.01
C LYS A 26 44.74 24.08 -45.55
N TYR A 27 45.67 23.12 -45.55
CA TYR A 27 45.43 21.71 -45.88
C TYR A 27 46.12 20.82 -44.85
N LEU A 28 45.33 20.16 -43.99
CA LEU A 28 45.77 19.07 -43.11
C LEU A 28 45.59 17.75 -43.85
N LYS A 29 46.58 16.85 -43.78
CA LYS A 29 46.43 15.50 -44.35
C LYS A 29 45.37 14.74 -43.55
N ARG A 30 44.55 13.94 -44.24
CA ARG A 30 43.46 13.16 -43.62
C ARG A 30 43.95 12.29 -42.44
N SER A 31 45.17 11.77 -42.53
CA SER A 31 45.85 11.02 -41.46
C SER A 31 46.14 11.84 -40.20
N GLU A 32 46.42 13.13 -40.33
CA GLU A 32 46.71 14.03 -39.20
C GLU A 32 45.42 14.43 -38.47
N LEU A 33 44.32 14.58 -39.22
CA LEU A 33 42.98 14.86 -38.68
C LEU A 33 42.40 13.66 -37.92
N GLU A 34 42.65 12.45 -38.43
CA GLU A 34 42.20 11.20 -37.79
C GLU A 34 43.02 10.91 -36.53
N ALA A 35 44.34 11.11 -36.57
CA ALA A 35 45.20 11.02 -35.39
C ALA A 35 44.82 12.05 -34.30
N GLN A 36 44.40 13.27 -34.69
CA GLN A 36 43.89 14.26 -33.73
C GLN A 36 42.56 13.84 -33.11
N ARG A 37 41.66 13.20 -33.87
CA ARG A 37 40.40 12.66 -33.33
C ARG A 37 40.63 11.51 -32.37
N GLU A 38 41.53 10.57 -32.71
CA GLU A 38 41.90 9.48 -31.82
C GLU A 38 42.57 9.99 -30.53
N ALA A 39 43.47 10.97 -30.64
CA ALA A 39 44.11 11.57 -29.48
C ALA A 39 43.11 12.31 -28.57
N ALA A 40 42.15 13.03 -29.15
CA ALA A 40 41.08 13.69 -28.40
C ALA A 40 40.17 12.68 -27.69
N TYR A 41 39.81 11.59 -28.37
CA TYR A 41 38.99 10.51 -27.80
C TYR A 41 39.68 9.80 -26.63
N LEU A 42 40.98 9.50 -26.77
CA LEU A 42 41.77 8.90 -25.70
C LEU A 42 41.97 9.85 -24.51
N ALA A 43 42.12 11.15 -24.77
CA ALA A 43 42.20 12.16 -23.73
C ALA A 43 40.88 12.28 -22.95
N GLU A 44 39.74 12.22 -23.65
CA GLU A 44 38.40 12.25 -23.05
C GLU A 44 38.12 11.00 -22.21
N GLN A 45 38.46 9.80 -22.70
CA GLN A 45 38.35 8.56 -21.91
C GLN A 45 39.19 8.63 -20.64
N LYS A 46 40.44 9.09 -20.73
CA LYS A 46 41.33 9.19 -19.58
C LYS A 46 40.80 10.21 -18.55
N ALA A 47 40.27 11.35 -19.02
CA ALA A 47 39.66 12.35 -18.16
C ALA A 47 38.41 11.80 -17.44
N ALA A 48 37.59 10.99 -18.12
CA ALA A 48 36.43 10.34 -17.53
C ALA A 48 36.82 9.29 -16.46
N GLU A 49 37.86 8.49 -16.71
CA GLU A 49 38.38 7.53 -15.72
C GLU A 49 38.96 8.23 -14.49
N ASP A 50 39.73 9.30 -14.68
CA ASP A 50 40.30 10.08 -13.59
C ASP A 50 39.22 10.79 -12.77
N ALA A 51 38.18 11.33 -13.42
CA ALA A 51 37.02 11.90 -12.73
C ALA A 51 36.24 10.87 -11.90
N ARG A 52 36.08 9.64 -12.42
CA ARG A 52 35.44 8.53 -11.70
C ARG A 52 36.26 8.09 -10.49
N ARG A 53 37.60 8.01 -10.63
CA ARG A 53 38.51 7.73 -9.51
C ARG A 53 38.44 8.80 -8.43
N GLN A 54 38.45 10.08 -8.80
CA GLN A 54 38.33 11.20 -7.85
C GLN A 54 36.98 11.20 -7.13
N LYS A 55 35.89 10.82 -7.80
CA LYS A 55 34.56 10.71 -7.18
C LYS A 55 34.53 9.59 -6.12
N ILE A 56 35.14 8.45 -6.42
CA ILE A 56 35.26 7.32 -5.47
C ILE A 56 36.11 7.71 -4.26
N GLU A 57 37.23 8.39 -4.47
CA GLU A 57 38.13 8.80 -3.39
C GLU A 57 37.50 9.88 -2.49
N ARG A 58 36.76 10.84 -3.08
CA ARG A 58 35.95 11.80 -2.32
C ARG A 58 34.86 11.13 -1.49
N LYS A 59 34.17 10.11 -2.04
CA LYS A 59 33.15 9.35 -1.31
C LYS A 59 33.74 8.61 -0.12
N ARG A 60 34.86 7.89 -0.30
CA ARG A 60 35.55 7.19 0.79
C ARG A 60 35.99 8.15 1.90
N LYS A 61 36.51 9.32 1.52
CA LYS A 61 36.95 10.34 2.49
C LYS A 61 35.78 10.96 3.27
N ALA A 62 34.61 11.11 2.63
CA ALA A 62 33.40 11.58 3.29
C ALA A 62 32.87 10.54 4.30
N GLU A 63 32.85 9.25 3.93
CA GLU A 63 32.46 8.14 4.81
C GLU A 63 33.40 8.01 6.02
N GLU A 64 34.71 8.15 5.82
CA GLU A 64 35.71 8.17 6.91
C GLU A 64 35.54 9.39 7.84
N GLU A 65 35.15 10.55 7.32
CA GLU A 65 34.92 11.73 8.16
C GLU A 65 33.60 11.63 8.95
N GLU A 66 32.56 11.05 8.35
CA GLU A 66 31.25 10.84 8.96
C GLU A 66 31.34 9.84 10.12
N THR A 67 31.97 8.69 9.90
CA THR A 67 32.24 7.69 10.95
C THR A 67 33.00 8.29 12.14
N ARG A 68 34.01 9.15 11.89
CA ARG A 68 34.73 9.85 12.95
C ARG A 68 33.86 10.85 13.72
N ARG A 69 32.91 11.53 13.05
CA ARG A 69 31.94 12.43 13.71
C ARG A 69 30.94 11.65 14.55
N GLU A 70 30.49 10.48 14.10
CA GLU A 70 29.61 9.60 14.86
C GLU A 70 30.28 9.06 16.13
N GLU A 71 31.55 8.64 16.03
CA GLU A 71 32.33 8.20 17.19
C GLU A 71 32.47 9.32 18.24
N GLN A 72 32.73 10.55 17.81
CA GLN A 72 32.80 11.72 18.70
C GLN A 72 31.45 12.02 19.37
N ARG A 73 30.32 11.90 18.66
CA ARG A 73 28.97 12.06 19.24
C ARG A 73 28.68 10.95 20.25
N ARG A 74 29.06 9.71 19.94
CA ARG A 74 28.89 8.55 20.82
C ARG A 74 29.73 8.69 22.10
N GLU A 75 30.95 9.19 22.00
CA GLU A 75 31.81 9.43 23.16
C GLU A 75 31.29 10.57 24.04
N LYS A 76 30.83 11.68 23.45
CA LYS A 76 30.15 12.77 24.20
C LYS A 76 28.91 12.26 24.93
N ARG A 77 28.07 11.45 24.27
CA ARG A 77 26.87 10.86 24.88
C ARG A 77 27.21 9.92 26.03
N ARG A 78 28.31 9.15 25.91
CA ARG A 78 28.81 8.29 27.00
C ARG A 78 29.28 9.11 28.20
N ARG A 79 30.03 10.19 27.98
CA ARG A 79 30.50 11.09 29.06
C ARG A 79 29.34 11.76 29.80
N LEU A 80 28.35 12.28 29.07
CA LEU A 80 27.14 12.88 29.68
C LEU A 80 26.30 11.85 30.45
N ALA A 81 26.24 10.60 29.99
CA ALA A 81 25.55 9.51 30.69
C ALA A 81 26.28 9.10 31.98
N GLU A 82 27.62 9.07 31.97
CA GLU A 82 28.41 8.81 33.19
C GLU A 82 28.32 9.97 34.20
N GLU A 83 28.29 11.21 33.72
CA GLU A 83 28.16 12.41 34.56
C GLU A 83 26.78 12.52 35.19
N SER A 84 25.71 12.28 34.42
CA SER A 84 24.33 12.23 34.95
C SER A 84 24.10 11.08 35.94
N LYS A 85 24.73 9.91 35.71
CA LYS A 85 24.66 8.80 36.66
C LYS A 85 25.32 9.14 38.00
N ARG A 86 26.46 9.83 37.97
CA ARG A 86 27.16 10.29 39.19
C ARG A 86 26.35 11.31 39.98
N ILE A 87 25.68 12.24 39.29
CA ILE A 87 24.81 13.23 39.96
C ILE A 87 23.63 12.52 40.63
N ARG A 88 23.00 11.56 39.96
CA ARG A 88 21.88 10.79 40.52
C ARG A 88 22.28 9.95 41.73
N GLU A 89 23.44 9.30 41.70
CA GLU A 89 23.97 8.56 42.85
C GLU A 89 24.24 9.49 44.06
N GLN A 90 24.73 10.71 43.82
CA GLN A 90 24.94 11.70 44.88
C GLN A 90 23.63 12.26 45.46
N GLU A 91 22.63 12.51 44.62
CA GLU A 91 21.29 12.92 45.06
C GLU A 91 20.60 11.83 45.89
N GLU A 92 20.68 10.56 45.47
CA GLU A 92 20.13 9.42 46.22
C GLU A 92 20.84 9.24 47.58
N GLU A 93 22.16 9.41 47.64
CA GLU A 93 22.92 9.39 48.90
C GLU A 93 22.55 10.56 49.84
N GLU A 94 22.34 11.76 49.29
CA GLU A 94 21.89 12.92 50.08
C GLU A 94 20.46 12.77 50.60
N GLU A 95 19.56 12.20 49.79
CA GLU A 95 18.20 11.88 50.21
C GLU A 95 18.17 10.80 51.28
N GLU A 96 19.02 9.77 51.17
CA GLU A 96 19.12 8.72 52.19
C GLU A 96 19.70 9.29 53.51
N ARG A 97 20.70 10.18 53.44
CA ARG A 97 21.21 10.90 54.62
C ARG A 97 20.15 11.80 55.25
N ARG A 98 19.36 12.52 54.45
CA ARG A 98 18.23 13.34 54.95
C ARG A 98 17.14 12.48 55.58
N ARG A 99 16.79 11.33 55.01
CA ARG A 99 15.83 10.37 55.59
C ARG A 99 16.30 9.84 56.94
N ARG A 100 17.57 9.43 57.05
CA ARG A 100 18.12 8.90 58.32
C ARG A 100 18.24 9.96 59.41
N LYS A 101 18.58 11.19 59.05
CA LYS A 101 18.58 12.34 59.98
C LYS A 101 17.17 12.66 60.50
N ARG A 102 16.14 12.46 59.67
CA ARG A 102 14.72 12.60 60.07
C ARG A 102 14.25 11.49 61.02
N LEU A 103 14.84 10.30 60.91
CA LEU A 103 14.54 9.11 61.72
C LEU A 103 15.41 8.97 62.98
N GLY A 104 16.39 9.85 63.20
CA GLY A 104 17.25 9.86 64.39
C GLY A 104 18.31 8.74 64.44
N LEU A 105 18.68 8.16 63.28
CA LEU A 105 19.73 7.13 63.20
C LEU A 105 21.13 7.75 62.94
N PRO A 106 22.22 7.18 63.49
CA PRO A 106 23.60 7.65 63.25
C PRO A 106 24.04 7.59 61.77
N GLU A 107 24.92 8.52 61.35
CA GLU A 107 25.45 8.60 59.98
C GLU A 107 26.33 7.38 59.62
N LEU A 108 26.20 6.90 58.38
CA LEU A 108 27.02 5.82 57.85
C LEU A 108 28.45 6.32 57.56
N PRO A 109 29.50 5.56 57.94
CA PRO A 109 30.87 5.88 57.53
C PRO A 109 31.05 5.72 56.01
N PRO A 110 31.99 6.48 55.39
CA PRO A 110 32.23 6.42 53.95
C PRO A 110 32.69 5.02 53.54
N LYS A 111 32.09 4.50 52.46
CA LYS A 111 32.39 3.18 51.89
C LYS A 111 33.86 3.12 51.44
N ARG A 112 34.69 2.39 52.18
CA ARG A 112 36.02 1.99 51.72
C ARG A 112 35.86 0.83 50.74
N GLU A 113 36.54 0.91 49.59
CA GLU A 113 36.64 -0.21 48.65
C GLU A 113 37.42 -1.36 49.30
N SER A 114 36.71 -2.34 49.87
CA SER A 114 37.21 -3.71 50.09
C SER A 114 36.08 -4.59 50.60
N ASP A 115 35.97 -5.75 49.96
CA ASP A 115 35.26 -6.97 50.38
C ASP A 115 33.77 -6.85 50.70
N ASP A 116 32.95 -7.09 49.67
CA ASP A 116 31.59 -7.62 49.87
C ASP A 116 31.47 -8.98 49.18
N SER A 117 31.87 -9.99 49.95
CA SER A 117 31.39 -11.36 49.80
C SER A 117 29.97 -11.45 50.32
N GLY A 118 29.01 -11.80 49.46
CA GLY A 118 27.74 -12.36 49.93
C GLY A 118 26.50 -11.83 49.24
N THR A 119 26.23 -12.30 48.03
CA THR A 119 24.84 -12.54 47.63
C THR A 119 24.78 -13.85 46.87
N SER A 120 24.11 -14.82 47.49
CA SER A 120 24.01 -16.22 47.11
C SER A 120 23.48 -16.41 45.69
N VAL A 121 24.22 -17.17 44.89
CA VAL A 121 23.73 -17.77 43.64
C VAL A 121 23.12 -19.13 44.01
N PRO A 122 21.96 -19.52 43.46
CA PRO A 122 21.41 -20.85 43.67
C PRO A 122 22.44 -21.92 43.28
N GLU A 123 22.75 -22.85 44.19
CA GLU A 123 23.81 -23.89 44.11
C GLU A 123 23.68 -24.89 42.95
N ALA A 124 22.73 -24.70 42.03
CA ALA A 124 22.46 -25.68 40.98
C ALA A 124 23.35 -25.57 39.72
N GLU A 125 24.12 -24.48 39.53
CA GLU A 125 24.89 -24.30 38.28
C GLU A 125 26.23 -23.53 38.40
N ASP A 126 26.92 -23.62 39.54
CA ASP A 126 28.29 -23.10 39.68
C ASP A 126 29.31 -24.22 39.41
N ILE A 127 30.30 -23.95 38.54
CA ILE A 127 31.36 -24.92 38.20
C ILE A 127 32.63 -24.39 38.85
N ASP A 128 33.32 -25.23 39.63
CA ASP A 128 34.54 -24.83 40.32
C ASP A 128 35.57 -24.22 39.35
N ASP A 129 36.31 -23.20 39.81
CA ASP A 129 37.21 -22.41 38.96
C ASP A 129 38.33 -23.26 38.34
N ALA A 130 38.76 -24.34 39.02
CA ALA A 130 39.76 -25.27 38.50
C ALA A 130 39.20 -26.14 37.37
N GLU A 131 37.96 -26.61 37.50
CA GLU A 131 37.27 -27.38 36.46
C GLU A 131 36.91 -26.50 35.26
N LEU A 132 36.45 -25.27 35.49
CA LEU A 132 36.10 -24.32 34.44
C LEU A 132 37.31 -23.96 33.56
N VAL A 133 38.49 -23.83 34.18
CA VAL A 133 39.75 -23.60 33.46
C VAL A 133 40.15 -24.82 32.63
N GLN A 134 40.00 -26.04 33.16
CA GLN A 134 40.26 -27.25 32.38
C GLN A 134 39.30 -27.38 31.19
N LYS A 135 38.00 -27.12 31.41
CA LYS A 135 36.98 -27.18 30.36
C LYS A 135 37.19 -26.12 29.27
N LEU A 136 37.62 -24.90 29.62
CA LEU A 136 37.98 -23.86 28.65
C LEU A 136 39.26 -24.21 27.87
N ARG A 137 40.26 -24.83 28.50
CA ARG A 137 41.46 -25.33 27.81
C ARG A 137 41.14 -26.48 26.85
N ALA A 138 40.19 -27.34 27.20
CA ALA A 138 39.72 -28.41 26.32
C ALA A 138 38.98 -27.88 25.08
N LEU A 139 38.45 -26.65 25.16
CA LEU A 139 37.80 -25.93 24.05
C LEU A 139 38.75 -24.95 23.32
N ASP A 140 40.08 -25.07 23.51
CA ASP A 140 41.12 -24.20 22.94
C ASP A 140 40.92 -22.68 23.22
N GLU A 141 40.22 -22.35 24.30
CA GLU A 141 39.97 -20.98 24.73
C GLU A 141 40.98 -20.53 25.80
N PRO A 142 41.33 -19.23 25.86
CA PRO A 142 42.20 -18.71 26.91
C PRO A 142 41.62 -19.01 28.30
N ALA A 143 42.42 -19.67 29.14
CA ALA A 143 42.02 -20.09 30.49
C ALA A 143 41.58 -18.91 31.38
N ARG A 144 42.22 -17.75 31.24
CA ARG A 144 41.87 -16.50 31.94
C ARG A 144 42.16 -15.32 31.02
N VAL A 145 41.20 -14.42 30.86
CA VAL A 145 41.41 -13.11 30.21
C VAL A 145 41.74 -12.06 31.27
N PHE A 146 42.59 -11.09 30.94
CA PHE A 146 43.00 -10.04 31.88
C PHE A 146 41.79 -9.22 32.37
N GLY A 147 41.60 -9.16 33.70
CA GLY A 147 40.46 -8.49 34.34
C GLY A 147 39.15 -9.29 34.38
N GLU A 148 39.13 -10.56 33.94
CA GLU A 148 37.92 -11.41 33.90
C GLU A 148 37.62 -12.05 35.28
N THR A 149 36.42 -11.79 35.80
CA THR A 149 35.89 -12.41 37.04
C THR A 149 35.39 -13.85 36.81
N HIS A 150 35.27 -14.67 37.86
CA HIS A 150 34.80 -16.06 37.77
C HIS A 150 33.44 -16.18 37.06
N ARG A 151 32.46 -15.32 37.38
CA ARG A 151 31.14 -15.30 36.74
C ARG A 151 31.20 -14.93 35.25
N GLN A 152 32.11 -14.05 34.85
CA GLN A 152 32.32 -13.69 33.44
C GLN A 152 32.94 -14.88 32.68
N ARG A 153 33.89 -15.58 33.30
CA ARG A 153 34.48 -16.80 32.77
C ARG A 153 33.46 -17.93 32.60
N LEU A 154 32.58 -18.10 33.59
CA LEU A 154 31.52 -19.12 33.57
C LEU A 154 30.44 -18.78 32.52
N LYS A 155 30.09 -17.50 32.35
CA LYS A 155 29.25 -17.03 31.24
C LYS A 155 29.89 -17.26 29.88
N ARG A 156 31.21 -17.05 29.73
CA ARG A 156 31.94 -17.32 28.47
C ARG A 156 31.93 -18.82 28.14
N TYR A 157 32.18 -19.67 29.13
CA TYR A 157 32.08 -21.12 28.98
C TYR A 157 30.65 -21.55 28.58
N LYS A 158 29.61 -21.10 29.30
CA LYS A 158 28.21 -21.39 28.95
C LYS A 158 27.81 -20.87 27.57
N LYS A 159 28.33 -19.72 27.15
CA LYS A 159 28.09 -19.15 25.81
C LYS A 159 28.75 -20.00 24.70
N ARG A 160 29.96 -20.52 24.94
CA ARG A 160 30.67 -21.38 24.00
C ARG A 160 30.04 -22.77 23.92
N VAL A 161 29.75 -23.41 25.05
CA VAL A 161 29.04 -24.69 25.08
C VAL A 161 27.63 -24.56 24.49
N GLY A 162 26.92 -23.46 24.75
CA GLY A 162 25.63 -23.16 24.13
C GLY A 162 25.73 -22.97 22.62
N ALA A 163 26.77 -22.29 22.12
CA ALA A 163 27.02 -22.12 20.70
C ALA A 163 27.41 -23.43 20.01
N ASP A 164 28.21 -24.28 20.64
CA ASP A 164 28.61 -25.58 20.11
C ASP A 164 27.44 -26.58 20.14
N ASN A 165 26.58 -26.53 21.16
CA ASN A 165 25.34 -27.32 21.20
C ASN A 165 24.34 -26.87 20.12
N LEU A 166 24.19 -25.58 19.89
CA LEU A 166 23.35 -25.05 18.80
C LEU A 166 23.92 -25.42 17.42
N ALA A 167 25.24 -25.34 17.23
CA ALA A 167 25.90 -25.75 16.00
C ALA A 167 25.82 -27.27 15.77
N ALA A 168 25.86 -28.09 16.82
CA ALA A 168 25.74 -29.55 16.73
C ALA A 168 24.31 -30.04 16.41
N ILE A 169 23.27 -29.22 16.62
CA ILE A 169 21.87 -29.57 16.34
C ILE A 169 21.44 -29.12 14.92
N MET A 170 22.17 -28.19 14.30
CA MET A 170 21.83 -27.67 12.98
C MET A 170 22.10 -28.71 11.88
N THR A 171 21.11 -28.94 11.03
CA THR A 171 21.23 -29.88 9.91
C THR A 171 22.12 -29.33 8.78
N ASP A 172 22.95 -30.20 8.20
CA ASP A 172 23.83 -29.88 7.06
C ASP A 172 23.05 -29.87 5.72
N GLY A 173 22.23 -28.82 5.54
CA GLY A 173 21.42 -28.58 4.34
C GLY A 173 21.58 -27.16 3.80
N PRO A 174 21.06 -26.84 2.60
CA PRO A 174 21.22 -25.52 1.96
C PRO A 174 20.73 -24.37 2.86
N ILE A 175 19.68 -24.62 3.63
CA ILE A 175 19.23 -23.75 4.71
C ILE A 175 19.44 -24.51 6.03
N PRO A 176 20.37 -24.08 6.89
CA PRO A 176 20.57 -24.69 8.19
C PRO A 176 19.31 -24.57 9.05
N THR A 177 18.85 -25.68 9.62
CA THR A 177 17.67 -25.70 10.50
C THR A 177 17.88 -26.57 11.73
N THR A 178 17.18 -26.27 12.81
CA THR A 178 17.10 -27.07 14.04
C THR A 178 16.05 -28.18 13.97
N LEU A 179 15.22 -28.21 12.92
CA LEU A 179 14.22 -29.25 12.70
C LEU A 179 14.89 -30.56 12.28
N GLN A 180 14.48 -31.66 12.92
CA GLN A 180 14.95 -33.00 12.54
C GLN A 180 14.29 -33.42 11.21
N LEU A 181 15.06 -33.38 10.12
CA LEU A 181 14.58 -33.77 8.78
C LEU A 181 14.13 -35.24 8.75
N VAL A 182 13.20 -35.51 7.84
CA VAL A 182 12.47 -36.76 7.68
C VAL A 182 12.98 -37.48 6.42
N PRO A 183 13.07 -38.83 6.40
CA PRO A 183 13.45 -39.58 5.21
C PRO A 183 12.46 -39.39 4.05
N GLU A 184 12.93 -39.55 2.80
CA GLU A 184 12.14 -39.31 1.58
C GLU A 184 10.79 -40.04 1.55
N LYS A 185 10.73 -41.26 2.10
CA LYS A 185 9.50 -42.07 2.17
C LYS A 185 8.38 -41.39 2.97
N ASP A 186 8.76 -40.61 3.97
CA ASP A 186 7.84 -39.97 4.91
C ASP A 186 7.71 -38.46 4.65
N MET A 187 8.29 -37.93 3.55
CA MET A 187 8.14 -36.52 3.15
C MET A 187 6.79 -36.20 2.49
N ARG A 188 5.97 -37.22 2.18
CA ARG A 188 4.68 -37.02 1.52
C ARG A 188 3.69 -36.29 2.42
N VAL A 189 3.21 -35.14 1.94
CA VAL A 189 2.29 -34.27 2.67
C VAL A 189 0.84 -34.59 2.30
N GLN A 190 -0.04 -34.63 3.30
CA GLN A 190 -1.48 -34.76 3.08
C GLN A 190 -2.13 -33.37 2.97
N LEU A 191 -3.15 -33.23 2.13
CA LEU A 191 -3.89 -31.97 1.92
C LEU A 191 -4.53 -31.41 3.21
N LYS A 192 -4.89 -32.28 4.16
CA LYS A 192 -5.50 -31.84 5.42
C LYS A 192 -4.43 -31.51 6.45
N VAL A 193 -4.39 -30.25 6.88
CA VAL A 193 -3.52 -29.80 7.98
C VAL A 193 -3.96 -30.45 9.30
N PRO A 194 -3.07 -31.18 10.01
CA PRO A 194 -3.39 -31.75 11.32
C PRO A 194 -3.65 -30.67 12.36
N LYS A 195 -4.72 -30.82 13.14
CA LYS A 195 -5.05 -29.91 14.27
C LYS A 195 -4.29 -30.26 15.55
N ASP A 196 -3.75 -31.47 15.63
CA ASP A 196 -2.99 -31.94 16.78
C ASP A 196 -1.58 -31.31 16.80
N PRO A 197 -1.06 -30.89 17.97
CA PRO A 197 0.25 -30.22 18.07
C PRO A 197 1.40 -31.13 17.59
N GLU A 198 1.32 -32.42 17.86
CA GLU A 198 2.31 -33.41 17.40
C GLU A 198 2.24 -33.61 15.87
N GLY A 199 1.04 -33.64 15.31
CA GLY A 199 0.82 -33.75 13.86
C GLY A 199 1.31 -32.52 13.11
N ARG A 200 1.11 -31.33 13.68
CA ARG A 200 1.60 -30.05 13.12
C ARG A 200 3.12 -29.96 13.16
N GLN A 201 3.75 -30.38 14.26
CA GLN A 201 5.22 -30.47 14.33
C GLN A 201 5.78 -31.45 13.31
N PHE A 202 5.13 -32.60 13.11
CA PHE A 202 5.52 -33.55 12.08
C PHE A 202 5.39 -32.96 10.67
N LEU A 203 4.28 -32.27 10.38
CA LEU A 203 4.07 -31.57 9.11
C LEU A 203 5.17 -30.54 8.83
N PHE A 204 5.57 -29.73 9.81
CA PHE A 204 6.66 -28.77 9.65
C PHE A 204 8.00 -29.45 9.33
N ARG A 205 8.27 -30.61 9.93
CA ARG A 205 9.43 -31.42 9.57
C ARG A 205 9.33 -31.96 8.14
N GLN A 206 8.15 -32.39 7.68
CA GLN A 206 7.93 -32.84 6.30
C GLN A 206 8.17 -31.70 5.30
N LEU A 207 7.60 -30.51 5.55
CA LEU A 207 7.78 -29.32 4.70
C LEU A 207 9.24 -28.88 4.63
N ALA A 208 9.92 -28.76 5.77
CA ALA A 208 11.34 -28.44 5.83
C ALA A 208 12.18 -29.45 5.03
N SER A 209 11.89 -30.74 5.20
CA SER A 209 12.58 -31.83 4.48
C SER A 209 12.39 -31.77 2.97
N TYR A 210 11.17 -31.52 2.51
CA TYR A 210 10.86 -31.37 1.09
C TYR A 210 11.59 -30.18 0.47
N PHE A 211 11.54 -29.00 1.11
CA PHE A 211 12.21 -27.82 0.60
C PHE A 211 13.74 -27.95 0.62
N THR A 212 14.31 -28.54 1.67
CA THR A 212 15.75 -28.85 1.73
C THR A 212 16.15 -29.79 0.59
N MET A 213 15.36 -30.82 0.29
CA MET A 213 15.60 -31.73 -0.83
C MET A 213 15.55 -31.02 -2.18
N VAL A 214 14.52 -30.20 -2.43
CA VAL A 214 14.35 -29.45 -3.69
C VAL A 214 15.49 -28.47 -3.91
N LEU A 215 15.86 -27.68 -2.88
CA LEU A 215 16.97 -26.73 -2.97
C LEU A 215 18.30 -27.43 -3.25
N LYS A 216 18.57 -28.57 -2.60
CA LYS A 216 19.78 -29.36 -2.83
C LYS A 216 19.82 -29.97 -4.23
N ALA A 217 18.69 -30.47 -4.72
CA ALA A 217 18.58 -30.97 -6.09
C ALA A 217 18.81 -29.86 -7.12
N TRP A 218 18.28 -28.66 -6.87
CA TRP A 218 18.49 -27.50 -7.72
C TRP A 218 19.96 -27.07 -7.75
N GLU A 219 20.61 -26.99 -6.59
CA GLU A 219 22.03 -26.68 -6.47
C GLU A 219 22.91 -27.68 -7.24
N VAL A 220 22.66 -28.99 -7.08
CA VAL A 220 23.35 -30.04 -7.82
C VAL A 220 23.11 -29.93 -9.33
N ALA A 221 21.88 -29.65 -9.75
CA ALA A 221 21.53 -29.47 -11.16
C ALA A 221 22.24 -28.25 -11.79
N LEU A 222 22.41 -27.16 -11.03
CA LEU A 222 23.19 -25.99 -11.46
C LEU A 222 24.69 -26.30 -11.53
N ALA A 223 25.22 -27.02 -10.54
CA ALA A 223 26.62 -27.41 -10.47
C ALA A 223 27.03 -28.38 -11.60
N GLY A 224 26.12 -29.23 -12.07
CA GLY A 224 26.34 -30.20 -13.14
C GLY A 224 26.35 -29.62 -14.57
N ARG A 225 26.09 -28.32 -14.76
CA ARG A 225 26.12 -27.66 -16.07
C ARG A 225 27.56 -27.53 -16.61
N SER A 226 27.72 -27.42 -17.93
CA SER A 226 29.03 -27.16 -18.53
C SER A 226 29.57 -25.77 -18.15
N GLU A 227 30.89 -25.60 -18.14
CA GLU A 227 31.54 -24.34 -17.76
C GLU A 227 31.16 -23.17 -18.70
N GLU A 228 30.91 -23.46 -19.97
CA GLU A 228 30.38 -22.49 -20.95
C GLU A 228 29.00 -21.97 -20.53
N VAL A 229 28.11 -22.86 -20.08
CA VAL A 229 26.77 -22.46 -19.62
C VAL A 229 26.86 -21.72 -18.29
N LYS A 230 27.72 -22.14 -17.35
CA LYS A 230 27.89 -21.45 -16.05
C LYS A 230 28.42 -20.03 -16.19
N THR A 231 29.34 -19.81 -17.13
CA THR A 231 29.94 -18.48 -17.36
C THR A 231 29.07 -17.56 -18.22
N SER A 232 28.11 -18.14 -18.96
CA SER A 232 27.10 -17.40 -19.71
C SER A 232 26.22 -16.51 -18.81
N TYR A 233 25.63 -15.47 -19.40
CA TYR A 233 24.69 -14.59 -18.71
C TYR A 233 23.52 -15.35 -18.08
N GLN A 234 22.91 -16.27 -18.84
CA GLN A 234 21.79 -17.10 -18.38
C GLN A 234 22.18 -18.04 -17.23
N GLY A 235 23.38 -18.62 -17.27
CA GLY A 235 23.87 -19.48 -16.19
C GLY A 235 24.13 -18.73 -14.90
N LYS A 236 24.73 -17.53 -14.98
CA LYS A 236 24.92 -16.64 -13.83
C LYS A 236 23.58 -16.19 -13.24
N GLN A 237 22.62 -15.79 -14.09
CA GLN A 237 21.29 -15.40 -13.66
C GLN A 237 20.56 -16.54 -12.93
N ALA A 238 20.62 -17.76 -13.47
CA ALA A 238 20.01 -18.93 -12.84
C ALA A 238 20.64 -19.28 -11.47
N TYR A 239 21.96 -19.08 -11.32
CA TYR A 239 22.63 -19.28 -10.04
C TYR A 239 22.25 -18.21 -9.02
N THR A 240 22.21 -16.93 -9.42
CA THR A 240 21.75 -15.83 -8.57
C THR A 240 20.32 -16.08 -8.08
N ALA A 241 19.40 -16.48 -8.97
CA ALA A 241 18.02 -16.79 -8.62
C ALA A 241 17.90 -17.93 -7.59
N MET A 242 18.75 -18.96 -7.68
CA MET A 242 18.76 -20.04 -6.69
C MET A 242 19.28 -19.57 -5.33
N VAL A 243 20.35 -18.78 -5.30
CA VAL A 243 20.89 -18.21 -4.05
C VAL A 243 19.86 -17.31 -3.39
N GLU A 244 19.18 -16.48 -4.17
CA GLU A 244 18.13 -15.59 -3.69
C GLU A 244 16.91 -16.33 -3.16
N ALA A 245 16.42 -17.34 -3.89
CA ALA A 245 15.34 -18.21 -3.42
C ALA A 245 15.69 -18.86 -2.07
N ARG A 246 16.94 -19.30 -1.89
CA ARG A 246 17.44 -19.85 -0.63
C ARG A 246 17.42 -18.84 0.51
N GLU A 247 17.82 -17.59 0.26
CA GLU A 247 17.79 -16.52 1.28
C GLU A 247 16.33 -16.13 1.63
N ASN A 248 15.46 -16.00 0.64
CA ASN A 248 14.04 -15.65 0.79
C ASN A 248 13.25 -16.72 1.55
N MET A 249 13.68 -17.99 1.52
CA MET A 249 13.05 -19.08 2.27
C MET A 249 13.52 -19.18 3.74
N ARG A 250 14.60 -18.49 4.15
CA ARG A 250 15.08 -18.55 5.55
C ARG A 250 14.04 -18.12 6.59
N PRO A 251 13.24 -17.05 6.38
CA PRO A 251 12.18 -16.67 7.31
C PRO A 251 11.12 -17.76 7.48
N LEU A 252 10.77 -18.48 6.40
CA LEU A 252 9.83 -19.61 6.46
C LEU A 252 10.38 -20.72 7.36
N PHE A 253 11.64 -21.13 7.17
CA PHE A 253 12.29 -22.14 8.01
C PHE A 253 12.31 -21.72 9.49
N LYS A 254 12.60 -20.45 9.80
CA LYS A 254 12.53 -19.92 11.18
C LYS A 254 11.13 -19.98 11.78
N LYS A 255 10.07 -19.77 10.98
CA LYS A 255 8.68 -19.90 11.44
C LYS A 255 8.29 -21.35 11.67
N LEU A 256 8.72 -22.27 10.80
CA LEU A 256 8.54 -23.71 10.97
C LEU A 256 9.22 -24.23 12.25
N GLU A 257 10.43 -23.73 12.57
CA GLU A 257 11.16 -24.08 13.81
C GLU A 257 10.43 -23.63 15.08
N LYS A 258 9.87 -22.42 15.07
CA LYS A 258 9.12 -21.87 16.20
C LYS A 258 7.72 -22.44 16.34
N GLY A 259 7.23 -23.12 15.30
CA GLY A 259 5.85 -23.56 15.19
C GLY A 259 4.83 -22.42 15.06
N ASP A 260 5.29 -21.22 14.66
CA ASP A 260 4.53 -19.96 14.62
C ASP A 260 4.18 -19.55 13.17
N LEU A 261 3.67 -20.52 12.42
CA LEU A 261 3.16 -20.30 11.07
C LEU A 261 1.63 -20.29 11.13
N GLU A 262 1.02 -19.21 10.64
CA GLU A 262 -0.44 -19.00 10.61
C GLU A 262 -1.13 -19.99 9.67
N ASP A 263 -2.33 -20.45 10.04
CA ASP A 263 -3.09 -21.44 9.28
C ASP A 263 -3.39 -20.97 7.84
N GLY A 264 -3.69 -19.68 7.66
CA GLY A 264 -3.93 -19.09 6.35
C GLY A 264 -2.73 -19.09 5.40
N ILE A 265 -1.51 -19.28 5.92
CA ILE A 265 -0.29 -19.46 5.09
C ILE A 265 0.05 -20.95 4.99
N LEU A 266 -0.14 -21.71 6.07
CA LEU A 266 0.19 -23.12 6.15
C LEU A 266 -0.64 -23.96 5.17
N GLU A 267 -1.95 -23.72 5.08
CA GLU A 267 -2.86 -24.46 4.18
C GLU A 267 -2.41 -24.34 2.70
N PRO A 268 -2.23 -23.13 2.13
CA PRO A 268 -1.72 -23.00 0.77
C PRO A 268 -0.30 -23.56 0.57
N VAL A 269 0.61 -23.40 1.54
CA VAL A 269 1.97 -23.99 1.44
C VAL A 269 1.90 -25.51 1.35
N VAL A 270 0.98 -26.14 2.08
CA VAL A 270 0.71 -27.58 2.02
C VAL A 270 0.16 -27.99 0.65
N GLU A 271 -0.77 -27.22 0.10
CA GLU A 271 -1.32 -27.44 -1.25
C GLU A 271 -0.24 -27.36 -2.33
N ILE A 272 0.61 -26.32 -2.29
CA ILE A 272 1.73 -26.14 -3.22
C ILE A 272 2.68 -27.35 -3.16
N VAL A 273 3.07 -27.77 -1.96
CA VAL A 273 3.99 -28.91 -1.78
C VAL A 273 3.34 -30.21 -2.25
N ASN A 274 2.08 -30.45 -1.91
CA ASN A 274 1.34 -31.64 -2.34
C ASN A 274 1.23 -31.72 -3.87
N ALA A 275 0.80 -30.64 -4.52
CA ALA A 275 0.69 -30.55 -5.98
C ALA A 275 2.07 -30.74 -6.67
N ALA A 276 3.13 -30.15 -6.11
CA ALA A 276 4.48 -30.34 -6.61
C ALA A 276 4.99 -31.79 -6.45
N GLN A 277 4.65 -32.46 -5.34
CA GLN A 277 4.97 -33.88 -5.11
C GLN A 277 4.26 -34.81 -6.10
N GLU A 278 3.05 -34.45 -6.54
CA GLU A 278 2.28 -35.16 -7.56
C GLU A 278 2.67 -34.79 -8.99
N ARG A 279 3.67 -33.92 -9.18
CA ARG A 279 4.11 -33.38 -10.48
C ARG A 279 3.04 -32.53 -11.18
N ARG A 280 2.06 -32.02 -10.43
CA ARG A 280 1.06 -31.05 -10.89
C ARG A 280 1.56 -29.62 -10.68
N TYR A 281 2.55 -29.22 -11.47
CA TYR A 281 3.23 -27.93 -11.29
C TYR A 281 2.36 -26.70 -11.60
N VAL A 282 1.31 -26.87 -12.41
CA VAL A 282 0.32 -25.81 -12.69
C VAL A 282 -0.49 -25.52 -11.43
N ASP A 283 -1.05 -26.56 -10.81
CA ASP A 283 -1.83 -26.43 -9.58
C ASP A 283 -0.99 -25.92 -8.40
N ALA A 284 0.30 -26.27 -8.36
CA ALA A 284 1.25 -25.70 -7.39
C ALA A 284 1.51 -24.20 -7.63
N SER A 285 1.52 -23.76 -8.89
CA SER A 285 1.62 -22.34 -9.25
C SER A 285 0.35 -21.59 -8.88
N ASP A 286 -0.82 -22.18 -9.09
CA ASP A 286 -2.11 -21.60 -8.71
C ASP A 286 -2.21 -21.42 -7.19
N GLY A 287 -1.80 -22.42 -6.39
CA GLY A 287 -1.72 -22.29 -4.94
C GLY A 287 -0.81 -21.14 -4.47
N TYR A 288 0.30 -20.90 -5.18
CA TYR A 288 1.19 -19.74 -4.93
C TYR A 288 0.53 -18.40 -5.29
N LEU A 289 -0.21 -18.35 -6.39
CA LEU A 289 -0.96 -17.16 -6.81
C LEU A 289 -2.07 -16.81 -5.81
N THR A 290 -2.76 -17.82 -5.26
CA THR A 290 -3.80 -17.62 -4.23
C THR A 290 -3.24 -17.01 -2.94
N LEU A 291 -1.98 -17.32 -2.60
CA LEU A 291 -1.22 -16.73 -1.48
C LEU A 291 -0.80 -15.27 -1.71
N SER A 292 -0.84 -14.82 -2.96
CA SER A 292 -0.23 -13.58 -3.43
C SER A 292 -1.27 -12.78 -4.22
N ILE A 293 -2.29 -12.23 -3.54
CA ILE A 293 -3.34 -11.45 -4.21
C ILE A 293 -3.28 -9.97 -3.80
N GLY A 294 -3.19 -9.10 -4.82
CA GLY A 294 -3.23 -7.65 -4.72
C GLY A 294 -4.49 -7.04 -5.37
N LYS A 295 -4.98 -6.00 -4.67
CA LYS A 295 -5.92 -4.88 -4.95
C LYS A 295 -7.19 -5.07 -5.81
N ALA A 296 -8.29 -4.58 -5.24
CA ALA A 296 -9.68 -4.73 -5.66
C ALA A 296 -10.09 -3.79 -6.81
N ALA A 297 -10.90 -4.27 -7.76
CA ALA A 297 -11.33 -3.51 -8.94
C ALA A 297 -12.87 -3.44 -9.14
N TRP A 298 -13.63 -3.48 -8.04
CA TRP A 298 -15.09 -3.40 -8.06
C TRP A 298 -15.72 -2.05 -8.51
N PRO A 299 -15.11 -0.87 -8.28
CA PRO A 299 -15.71 0.40 -8.69
C PRO A 299 -15.80 0.62 -10.21
N ILE A 300 -15.36 -0.34 -11.04
CA ILE A 300 -15.19 -0.18 -12.49
C ILE A 300 -16.45 -0.58 -13.30
N GLY A 301 -17.63 -0.45 -12.69
CA GLY A 301 -18.90 -0.57 -13.42
C GLY A 301 -19.52 -1.96 -13.51
N VAL A 302 -19.01 -2.96 -12.78
CA VAL A 302 -19.62 -4.32 -12.73
C VAL A 302 -21.07 -4.27 -12.24
N THR A 303 -21.38 -3.41 -11.26
CA THR A 303 -22.74 -3.20 -10.77
C THR A 303 -23.62 -2.42 -11.75
N MET A 304 -23.03 -1.63 -12.64
CA MET A 304 -23.76 -0.72 -13.53
C MET A 304 -24.47 -1.45 -14.68
N GLU A 305 -24.00 -2.64 -15.06
CA GLU A 305 -24.66 -3.52 -16.05
C GLU A 305 -26.09 -3.89 -15.64
N SER A 306 -26.37 -3.95 -14.33
CA SER A 306 -27.69 -4.31 -13.82
C SER A 306 -28.79 -3.29 -14.13
N TYR A 307 -28.42 -2.08 -14.58
CA TYR A 307 -29.37 -1.02 -14.91
C TYR A 307 -29.77 -1.01 -16.39
N PHE A 308 -29.21 -1.90 -17.22
CA PHE A 308 -29.63 -2.05 -18.61
C PHE A 308 -31.02 -2.68 -18.67
N THR A 309 -31.92 -2.04 -19.42
CA THR A 309 -33.29 -2.47 -19.65
C THR A 309 -33.50 -2.63 -21.14
N TYR A 310 -34.07 -3.75 -21.58
CA TYR A 310 -34.31 -4.01 -23.00
C TYR A 310 -35.82 -4.08 -23.29
N PRO A 311 -36.31 -3.54 -24.42
CA PRO A 311 -37.72 -3.64 -24.78
C PRO A 311 -38.22 -5.10 -24.72
N PRO A 312 -39.34 -5.39 -24.04
CA PRO A 312 -40.43 -4.46 -23.67
C PRO A 312 -40.35 -3.86 -22.26
N GLU A 313 -39.23 -4.00 -21.53
CA GLU A 313 -39.08 -3.45 -20.18
C GLU A 313 -39.16 -1.92 -20.16
N PRO A 314 -39.65 -1.31 -19.05
CA PRO A 314 -39.64 0.14 -18.90
C PRO A 314 -38.21 0.67 -18.91
N GLU A 315 -38.02 1.86 -19.48
CA GLU A 315 -36.71 2.52 -19.52
C GLU A 315 -36.18 2.75 -18.11
N SER A 316 -34.91 2.37 -17.89
CA SER A 316 -34.23 2.58 -16.62
C SER A 316 -34.16 4.07 -16.24
N PRO A 317 -34.45 4.42 -14.98
CA PRO A 317 -34.18 5.75 -14.41
C PRO A 317 -32.71 6.20 -14.55
N VAL A 318 -31.78 5.24 -14.64
CA VAL A 318 -30.36 5.49 -14.87
C VAL A 318 -30.11 5.62 -16.36
N ASN A 319 -29.43 6.70 -16.75
CA ASN A 319 -28.91 6.85 -18.09
C ASN A 319 -27.58 6.09 -18.21
N HIS A 320 -27.61 4.92 -18.85
CA HIS A 320 -26.42 4.09 -19.05
C HIS A 320 -25.37 4.75 -19.96
N ASP A 321 -25.77 5.63 -20.89
CA ASP A 321 -24.86 6.26 -21.87
C ASP A 321 -23.82 7.21 -21.23
N ILE A 322 -24.05 7.60 -19.97
CA ILE A 322 -23.11 8.44 -19.21
C ILE A 322 -21.81 7.67 -18.91
N LEU A 323 -21.90 6.40 -18.52
CA LEU A 323 -20.74 5.57 -18.20
C LEU A 323 -20.43 4.52 -19.26
N PHE A 324 -21.34 4.23 -20.18
CA PHE A 324 -21.12 3.28 -21.26
C PHE A 324 -21.07 4.00 -22.60
N ARG A 325 -20.24 3.46 -23.49
CA ARG A 325 -20.22 3.84 -24.90
C ARG A 325 -20.99 2.77 -25.70
N PRO A 326 -21.94 3.17 -26.54
CA PRO A 326 -22.51 2.29 -27.54
C PRO A 326 -21.46 2.01 -28.63
N GLY A 327 -21.44 0.80 -29.13
CA GLY A 327 -20.62 0.35 -30.24
C GLY A 327 -21.37 -0.71 -31.03
N ILE A 328 -20.84 -1.11 -32.18
CA ILE A 328 -21.43 -2.17 -33.00
C ILE A 328 -20.40 -3.29 -33.07
N ALA A 329 -20.78 -4.50 -32.66
CA ALA A 329 -19.93 -5.68 -32.81
C ALA A 329 -19.79 -6.09 -34.29
N PRO A 330 -18.79 -6.90 -34.66
CA PRO A 330 -18.62 -7.41 -36.01
C PRO A 330 -19.86 -8.14 -36.56
N ASP A 331 -20.69 -8.70 -35.69
CA ASP A 331 -21.96 -9.35 -36.03
C ASP A 331 -23.13 -8.39 -36.30
N GLY A 332 -22.91 -7.08 -36.13
CA GLY A 332 -23.91 -6.03 -36.30
C GLY A 332 -24.79 -5.79 -35.07
N THR A 333 -24.53 -6.42 -33.93
CA THR A 333 -25.27 -6.19 -32.68
C THR A 333 -24.76 -4.96 -31.93
N ASP A 334 -25.67 -4.29 -31.21
CA ASP A 334 -25.31 -3.19 -30.34
C ASP A 334 -24.54 -3.73 -29.13
N THR A 335 -23.35 -3.17 -28.90
CA THR A 335 -22.48 -3.49 -27.77
C THR A 335 -22.33 -2.27 -26.89
N PHE A 336 -22.26 -2.49 -25.58
CA PHE A 336 -22.00 -1.43 -24.62
C PHE A 336 -20.72 -1.76 -23.88
N THR A 337 -19.74 -0.87 -23.96
CA THR A 337 -18.48 -1.01 -23.21
C THR A 337 -18.32 0.17 -22.26
N PRO A 338 -17.75 0.00 -21.06
CA PRO A 338 -17.54 1.10 -20.14
C PRO A 338 -16.59 2.16 -20.70
N ARG A 339 -16.87 3.42 -20.38
CA ARG A 339 -15.96 4.56 -20.54
C ARG A 339 -14.94 4.54 -19.40
N ALA A 340 -14.11 3.51 -19.38
CA ALA A 340 -13.12 3.26 -18.35
C ALA A 340 -11.72 3.13 -18.97
N LEU A 341 -10.72 3.58 -18.21
CA LEU A 341 -9.30 3.42 -18.51
C LEU A 341 -8.65 2.80 -17.28
N ILE A 342 -8.08 1.61 -17.46
CA ILE A 342 -7.57 0.75 -16.39
C ILE A 342 -6.09 0.53 -16.64
N TYR A 343 -5.28 1.03 -15.71
CA TYR A 343 -3.85 0.74 -15.65
C TYR A 343 -3.63 -0.36 -14.62
N ASP A 344 -2.90 -1.39 -15.01
CA ASP A 344 -2.51 -2.43 -14.05
C ASP A 344 -1.20 -3.10 -14.47
N LEU A 345 -0.57 -3.76 -13.50
CA LEU A 345 0.69 -4.45 -13.69
C LEU A 345 0.52 -5.70 -14.55
N LYS A 346 1.63 -6.19 -15.09
CA LYS A 346 1.61 -7.42 -15.88
C LYS A 346 1.23 -8.62 -15.02
N GLY A 347 0.18 -9.32 -15.47
CA GLY A 347 -0.43 -10.46 -14.76
C GLY A 347 -1.66 -10.11 -13.93
N ALA A 348 -1.96 -8.82 -13.70
CA ALA A 348 -3.07 -8.40 -12.85
C ALA A 348 -4.44 -8.56 -13.51
N PHE A 349 -4.50 -8.44 -14.84
CA PHE A 349 -5.71 -8.66 -15.63
C PHE A 349 -6.19 -10.13 -15.63
N GLY A 350 -5.47 -11.05 -14.99
CA GLY A 350 -5.87 -12.45 -14.83
C GLY A 350 -6.08 -13.15 -16.18
N GLY A 351 -7.21 -13.87 -16.30
CA GLY A 351 -7.60 -14.56 -17.54
C GLY A 351 -8.21 -13.65 -18.62
N MET A 352 -8.32 -12.34 -18.38
CA MET A 352 -8.93 -11.41 -19.33
C MET A 352 -8.01 -11.18 -20.53
N LYS A 353 -8.54 -11.39 -21.74
CA LYS A 353 -7.82 -11.08 -22.98
C LYS A 353 -7.82 -9.57 -23.22
N LYS A 354 -6.71 -9.02 -23.74
CA LYS A 354 -6.63 -7.60 -24.15
C LYS A 354 -7.62 -7.26 -25.27
N VAL A 355 -7.86 -8.21 -26.17
CA VAL A 355 -8.89 -8.10 -27.20
C VAL A 355 -10.00 -9.07 -26.80
N ASN A 356 -11.15 -8.53 -26.43
CA ASN A 356 -12.33 -9.30 -26.07
C ASN A 356 -12.91 -9.99 -27.31
N ALA A 357 -13.71 -11.03 -27.11
CA ALA A 357 -14.39 -11.76 -28.20
C ALA A 357 -15.18 -10.81 -29.13
N LEU A 358 -15.74 -9.72 -28.59
CA LEU A 358 -16.43 -8.67 -29.33
C LEU A 358 -15.57 -7.94 -30.38
N TYR A 359 -14.24 -7.97 -30.25
CA TYR A 359 -13.28 -7.30 -31.12
C TYR A 359 -12.25 -8.26 -31.71
N GLU A 360 -12.44 -9.58 -31.56
CA GLU A 360 -11.60 -10.55 -32.26
C GLU A 360 -11.86 -10.36 -33.77
N PRO A 361 -10.88 -9.93 -34.57
CA PRO A 361 -11.00 -10.08 -36.02
C PRO A 361 -11.20 -11.57 -36.30
N GLU A 362 -12.01 -11.94 -37.30
CA GLU A 362 -11.99 -13.28 -37.86
C GLU A 362 -10.55 -13.56 -38.36
N ASP A 363 -9.69 -14.06 -37.48
CA ASP A 363 -8.30 -14.30 -37.81
C ASP A 363 -8.25 -15.59 -38.61
N ASP A 364 -8.34 -15.42 -39.93
CA ASP A 364 -8.03 -16.42 -40.94
C ASP A 364 -6.54 -16.73 -40.83
N GLY A 365 -6.19 -17.55 -39.83
CA GLY A 365 -4.91 -18.14 -39.38
C GLY A 365 -3.58 -17.75 -40.06
N SER A 366 -3.38 -16.50 -40.45
CA SER A 366 -2.26 -16.04 -41.24
C SER A 366 -1.33 -15.21 -40.34
N GLN A 367 -0.41 -15.92 -39.69
CA GLN A 367 0.70 -15.30 -38.98
C GLN A 367 1.35 -14.22 -39.84
N PRO A 368 1.66 -13.03 -39.29
CA PRO A 368 2.41 -12.03 -40.02
C PRO A 368 3.80 -12.60 -40.32
N SER A 369 4.07 -12.87 -41.60
CA SER A 369 5.39 -13.29 -42.06
C SER A 369 6.37 -12.14 -41.85
N SER A 370 7.13 -12.16 -40.75
CA SER A 370 8.18 -11.18 -40.53
C SER A 370 9.41 -11.54 -41.37
N GLY A 371 9.53 -10.91 -42.53
CA GLY A 371 10.63 -11.10 -43.49
C GLY A 371 12.00 -10.52 -43.06
N VAL A 372 12.23 -10.29 -41.77
CA VAL A 372 13.45 -9.62 -41.26
C VAL A 372 14.45 -10.61 -40.64
N TRP A 373 14.00 -11.79 -40.21
CA TRP A 373 14.85 -12.77 -39.53
C TRP A 373 15.01 -14.04 -40.38
N SER A 374 16.25 -14.51 -40.52
CA SER A 374 16.61 -15.71 -41.30
C SER A 374 16.12 -17.02 -40.68
N SER A 375 15.67 -16.98 -39.42
CA SER A 375 15.04 -18.09 -38.72
C SER A 375 13.77 -17.61 -38.03
N LYS A 376 12.76 -18.49 -37.95
CA LYS A 376 11.54 -18.21 -37.19
C LYS A 376 11.94 -17.94 -35.73
N PRO A 377 11.65 -16.76 -35.15
CA PRO A 377 11.96 -16.52 -33.75
C PRO A 377 11.23 -17.55 -32.89
N ILE A 378 11.95 -18.14 -31.93
CA ILE A 378 11.32 -18.99 -30.91
C ILE A 378 10.60 -18.05 -29.95
N ILE A 379 9.32 -17.82 -30.20
CA ILE A 379 8.48 -17.02 -29.32
C ILE A 379 8.10 -17.89 -28.13
N GLN A 380 8.81 -17.73 -27.01
CA GLN A 380 8.38 -18.29 -25.72
C GLN A 380 7.31 -17.36 -25.13
N ARG A 381 6.04 -17.77 -25.21
CA ARG A 381 4.95 -17.09 -24.51
C ARG A 381 4.82 -17.68 -23.11
N SER A 382 4.63 -16.83 -22.11
CA SER A 382 4.19 -17.28 -20.79
C SER A 382 2.87 -18.04 -20.91
N GLN A 383 2.64 -19.02 -20.04
CA GLN A 383 1.38 -19.73 -20.02
C GLN A 383 0.24 -18.75 -19.73
N ALA A 384 -0.84 -18.81 -20.53
CA ALA A 384 -2.01 -17.98 -20.31
C ALA A 384 -2.72 -18.39 -19.01
N ILE A 385 -3.16 -17.40 -18.23
CA ILE A 385 -3.93 -17.64 -17.01
C ILE A 385 -5.29 -18.21 -17.43
N PRO A 386 -5.71 -19.38 -16.90
CA PRO A 386 -7.00 -19.96 -17.26
C PRO A 386 -8.14 -19.11 -16.72
N GLN A 387 -9.22 -18.96 -17.51
CA GLN A 387 -10.45 -18.31 -17.05
C GLN A 387 -11.04 -19.05 -15.84
N SER A 388 -11.68 -18.31 -14.94
CA SER A 388 -12.41 -18.90 -13.81
C SER A 388 -13.62 -19.69 -14.32
N GLU A 389 -14.04 -20.70 -13.55
CA GLU A 389 -15.26 -21.46 -13.87
C GLU A 389 -16.48 -20.53 -13.97
N TYR A 390 -16.54 -19.49 -13.14
CA TYR A 390 -17.58 -18.46 -13.20
C TYR A 390 -17.64 -17.81 -14.59
N GLN A 391 -16.50 -17.38 -15.13
CA GLN A 391 -16.46 -16.73 -16.45
C GLN A 391 -16.77 -17.68 -17.60
N VAL A 392 -16.34 -18.94 -17.50
CA VAL A 392 -16.68 -19.95 -18.52
C VAL A 392 -18.19 -20.18 -18.57
N HIS A 393 -18.88 -20.22 -17.43
CA HIS A 393 -20.34 -20.35 -17.40
C HIS A 393 -21.03 -19.08 -17.91
N LEU A 394 -20.53 -17.90 -17.52
CA LEU A 394 -21.08 -16.62 -17.99
C LEU A 394 -20.97 -16.47 -19.51
N ASP A 395 -19.80 -16.73 -20.08
CA ASP A 395 -19.55 -16.70 -21.54
C ASP A 395 -20.40 -17.74 -22.29
N ALA A 396 -20.71 -18.88 -21.64
CA ALA A 396 -21.57 -19.92 -22.20
C ALA A 396 -23.08 -19.66 -22.02
N GLY A 397 -23.47 -18.60 -21.30
CA GLY A 397 -24.86 -18.31 -20.93
C GLY A 397 -25.48 -19.34 -19.99
N LEU A 398 -24.66 -20.05 -19.21
CA LEU A 398 -25.07 -21.00 -18.18
C LEU A 398 -25.14 -20.31 -16.82
N ASP A 399 -25.92 -20.87 -15.89
CA ASP A 399 -25.97 -20.38 -14.51
C ASP A 399 -24.57 -20.52 -13.85
N PRO A 400 -23.94 -19.41 -13.43
CA PRO A 400 -22.60 -19.46 -12.88
C PRO A 400 -22.57 -20.04 -11.46
N PRO A 401 -21.51 -20.79 -11.10
CA PRO A 401 -21.32 -21.27 -9.73
C PRO A 401 -21.10 -20.09 -8.76
N PRO A 402 -21.50 -20.23 -7.48
CA PRO A 402 -21.33 -19.17 -6.50
C PRO A 402 -19.84 -18.91 -6.23
N LEU A 403 -19.45 -17.63 -6.28
CA LEU A 403 -18.10 -17.21 -5.97
C LEU A 403 -17.81 -17.29 -4.46
N THR A 404 -16.57 -17.62 -4.14
CA THR A 404 -16.01 -17.66 -2.78
C THR A 404 -14.68 -16.91 -2.75
N THR A 405 -14.19 -16.59 -1.56
CA THR A 405 -12.90 -15.92 -1.39
C THR A 405 -11.73 -16.71 -1.96
N SER A 406 -11.82 -18.04 -2.04
CA SER A 406 -10.80 -18.90 -2.65
C SER A 406 -10.95 -19.06 -4.16
N SER A 407 -12.15 -18.92 -4.72
CA SER A 407 -12.37 -19.03 -6.16
C SER A 407 -12.00 -17.76 -6.93
N VAL A 408 -12.07 -16.60 -6.28
CA VAL A 408 -11.74 -15.30 -6.88
C VAL A 408 -10.25 -15.03 -6.74
N ARG A 409 -9.50 -15.08 -7.84
CA ARG A 409 -8.05 -14.82 -7.87
C ARG A 409 -7.75 -13.41 -8.37
N TYR A 410 -8.48 -12.99 -9.39
CA TYR A 410 -8.32 -11.69 -10.05
C TYR A 410 -9.64 -10.93 -10.07
N TRP A 411 -9.56 -9.61 -10.23
CA TRP A 411 -10.77 -8.80 -10.40
C TRP A 411 -11.53 -9.14 -11.70
N SER A 412 -10.81 -9.63 -12.70
CA SER A 412 -11.39 -10.11 -13.94
C SER A 412 -12.19 -11.40 -13.79
N ASP A 413 -12.03 -12.16 -12.69
CA ASP A 413 -12.77 -13.42 -12.48
C ASP A 413 -14.25 -13.20 -12.17
N PHE A 414 -14.63 -12.01 -11.70
CA PHE A 414 -16.02 -11.63 -11.36
C PHE A 414 -16.56 -10.46 -12.20
N SER A 415 -15.77 -9.96 -13.15
CA SER A 415 -16.19 -8.88 -14.05
C SER A 415 -17.19 -9.41 -15.07
N ARG A 416 -18.41 -8.87 -15.06
CA ARG A 416 -19.43 -9.25 -16.05
C ARG A 416 -19.39 -8.41 -17.32
N VAL A 417 -18.61 -7.34 -17.31
CA VAL A 417 -18.60 -6.33 -18.37
C VAL A 417 -17.42 -6.53 -19.31
N TYR A 418 -17.67 -6.35 -20.61
CA TYR A 418 -16.62 -6.30 -21.63
C TYR A 418 -16.04 -4.89 -21.75
N PHE A 419 -14.70 -4.81 -21.79
CA PHE A 419 -13.97 -3.57 -21.96
C PHE A 419 -13.57 -3.33 -23.41
N HIS A 420 -13.39 -2.08 -23.79
CA HIS A 420 -12.79 -1.76 -25.07
C HIS A 420 -11.28 -2.08 -25.03
N PRO A 421 -10.62 -2.54 -26.13
CA PRO A 421 -9.20 -2.88 -26.10
C PRO A 421 -8.26 -1.74 -25.71
N LYS A 422 -8.70 -0.47 -25.91
CA LYS A 422 -7.96 0.73 -25.44
C LYS A 422 -8.17 1.04 -23.95
N SER A 423 -9.18 0.44 -23.31
CA SER A 423 -9.45 0.63 -21.88
C SER A 423 -8.45 -0.12 -21.00
N LEU A 424 -7.82 -1.19 -21.51
CA LEU A 424 -6.92 -2.04 -20.73
C LEU A 424 -5.47 -1.72 -21.09
N VAL A 425 -4.79 -0.98 -20.21
CA VAL A 425 -3.38 -0.61 -20.37
C VAL A 425 -2.53 -1.38 -19.38
N GLN A 426 -1.79 -2.35 -19.92
CA GLN A 426 -0.87 -3.17 -19.14
C GLN A 426 0.50 -2.52 -19.04
N LEU A 427 0.98 -2.32 -17.81
CA LEU A 427 2.30 -1.82 -17.50
C LEU A 427 3.29 -2.99 -17.46
N SER A 428 4.22 -3.04 -18.42
CA SER A 428 5.07 -4.23 -18.64
C SER A 428 6.36 -4.26 -17.83
N GLU A 429 6.74 -3.16 -17.16
CA GLU A 429 8.01 -3.06 -16.41
C GLU A 429 7.95 -3.75 -15.05
N PHE A 430 6.76 -3.86 -14.47
CA PHE A 430 6.54 -4.50 -13.18
C PHE A 430 5.54 -5.64 -13.35
N ASP A 431 5.86 -6.77 -12.74
CA ASP A 431 4.98 -7.93 -12.64
C ASP A 431 4.26 -7.91 -11.29
N VAL A 432 3.04 -8.45 -11.25
CA VAL A 432 2.31 -8.61 -10.00
C VAL A 432 3.10 -9.53 -9.06
N ASN A 433 3.27 -9.10 -7.81
CA ASN A 433 4.05 -9.80 -6.77
C ASN A 433 5.52 -10.02 -7.11
N ASP A 434 6.14 -9.10 -7.86
CA ASP A 434 7.59 -9.14 -8.04
C ASP A 434 8.31 -8.94 -6.70
N SER A 435 8.96 -10.00 -6.21
CA SER A 435 9.75 -9.94 -4.98
C SER A 435 11.05 -9.14 -5.15
N LEU A 436 11.54 -9.01 -6.38
CA LEU A 436 12.80 -8.35 -6.71
C LEU A 436 12.62 -6.83 -6.82
N MET A 437 11.56 -6.43 -7.52
CA MET A 437 11.19 -5.03 -7.71
C MET A 437 9.74 -4.79 -7.27
N PRO A 438 9.48 -4.80 -5.94
CA PRO A 438 8.14 -4.61 -5.43
C PRO A 438 7.63 -3.20 -5.75
N TYR A 439 6.43 -3.12 -6.30
CA TYR A 439 5.76 -1.88 -6.66
C TYR A 439 5.06 -1.25 -5.43
N GLU A 440 5.82 -1.01 -4.36
CA GLU A 440 5.29 -0.57 -3.05
C GLU A 440 5.67 0.86 -2.67
N LYS A 441 6.76 1.41 -3.20
CA LYS A 441 7.26 2.74 -2.82
C LYS A 441 6.67 3.85 -3.67
N TRP A 442 6.23 4.93 -3.03
CA TRP A 442 5.65 6.08 -3.73
C TRP A 442 6.57 6.62 -4.85
N ASP A 443 7.87 6.81 -4.57
CA ASP A 443 8.82 7.37 -5.55
C ASP A 443 8.98 6.50 -6.81
N VAL A 444 8.89 5.17 -6.66
CA VAL A 444 8.97 4.23 -7.78
C VAL A 444 7.79 4.43 -8.74
N GLY A 445 6.62 4.76 -8.21
CA GLY A 445 5.45 5.07 -9.01
C GLY A 445 5.59 6.38 -9.79
N THR A 446 6.07 7.43 -9.13
CA THR A 446 6.31 8.75 -9.74
C THR A 446 7.36 8.65 -10.84
N ASP A 447 8.52 8.04 -10.56
CA ASP A 447 9.59 7.85 -11.55
C ASP A 447 9.10 7.06 -12.78
N PHE A 448 8.24 6.07 -12.56
CA PHE A 448 7.68 5.28 -13.64
C PHE A 448 6.71 6.09 -14.50
N PHE A 449 5.86 6.91 -13.88
CA PHE A 449 4.96 7.81 -14.60
C PHE A 449 5.74 8.78 -15.48
N ASP A 450 6.74 9.45 -14.91
CA ASP A 450 7.59 10.40 -15.63
C ASP A 450 8.35 9.76 -16.79
N LYS A 451 8.70 8.48 -16.66
CA LYS A 451 9.33 7.73 -17.74
C LYS A 451 8.34 7.48 -18.87
N LEU A 452 7.13 7.02 -18.56
CA LEU A 452 6.12 6.70 -19.58
C LEU A 452 5.60 7.96 -20.29
N GLU A 453 5.41 9.07 -19.57
CA GLU A 453 5.02 10.36 -20.14
C GLU A 453 6.13 10.92 -21.07
N ARG A 454 7.40 10.68 -20.75
CA ARG A 454 8.52 11.04 -21.64
C ARG A 454 8.56 10.21 -22.92
N GLU A 455 8.06 8.97 -22.89
CA GLU A 455 8.02 8.09 -24.05
C GLU A 455 6.80 8.37 -24.95
N ALA A 456 5.64 8.68 -24.36
CA ALA A 456 4.42 9.02 -25.07
C ALA A 456 3.53 9.93 -24.21
N ASP A 457 2.90 10.93 -24.82
CA ASP A 457 1.86 11.74 -24.16
C ASP A 457 0.68 10.84 -23.77
N LEU A 458 0.56 10.55 -22.48
CA LEU A 458 -0.41 9.58 -21.98
C LEU A 458 -1.84 10.13 -22.09
N VAL A 459 -2.03 11.45 -21.95
CA VAL A 459 -3.34 12.08 -22.08
C VAL A 459 -3.84 11.97 -23.50
N ASP A 460 -3.01 12.28 -24.49
CA ASP A 460 -3.38 12.21 -25.91
C ASP A 460 -3.56 10.76 -26.39
N ARG A 461 -2.66 9.86 -25.97
CA ARG A 461 -2.70 8.46 -26.38
C ARG A 461 -3.89 7.70 -25.80
N ASP A 462 -4.09 7.82 -24.49
CA ASP A 462 -4.98 6.93 -23.74
C ASP A 462 -6.32 7.57 -23.39
N LEU A 463 -6.32 8.82 -22.89
CA LEU A 463 -7.55 9.46 -22.38
C LEU A 463 -8.33 10.23 -23.46
N ARG A 464 -7.64 10.98 -24.33
CA ARG A 464 -8.24 11.86 -25.34
C ARG A 464 -9.29 11.15 -26.20
N PRO A 465 -9.09 9.91 -26.69
CA PRO A 465 -10.11 9.22 -27.47
C PRO A 465 -11.43 9.06 -26.73
N PHE A 466 -11.40 8.78 -25.42
CA PHE A 466 -12.63 8.64 -24.62
C PHE A 466 -13.30 9.98 -24.35
N VAL A 467 -12.52 11.06 -24.22
CA VAL A 467 -13.05 12.41 -23.99
C VAL A 467 -13.70 12.98 -25.24
N GLU A 468 -13.10 12.76 -26.41
CA GLU A 468 -13.67 13.19 -27.70
C GLU A 468 -14.95 12.42 -28.07
N GLU A 469 -15.11 11.20 -27.58
CA GLU A 469 -16.33 10.40 -27.72
C GLU A 469 -17.49 10.85 -26.80
N CYS A 470 -17.28 11.84 -25.92
CA CYS A 470 -18.31 12.35 -25.01
C CYS A 470 -19.01 13.59 -25.59
N ASP A 471 -20.35 13.59 -25.63
CA ASP A 471 -21.12 14.79 -26.00
C ASP A 471 -20.95 15.94 -25.00
N GLY A 472 -20.76 15.60 -23.72
CA GLY A 472 -20.51 16.53 -22.64
C GLY A 472 -19.86 15.83 -21.45
N LEU A 473 -18.57 16.06 -21.26
CA LEU A 473 -17.84 15.48 -20.13
C LEU A 473 -18.20 16.22 -18.84
N GLN A 474 -18.83 15.50 -17.91
CA GLN A 474 -19.21 16.04 -16.61
C GLN A 474 -18.03 16.12 -15.64
N GLY A 475 -17.12 15.15 -15.69
CA GLY A 475 -15.98 15.05 -14.78
C GLY A 475 -15.26 13.71 -14.95
N LEU A 476 -14.12 13.58 -14.27
CA LEU A 476 -13.31 12.36 -14.25
C LEU A 476 -13.34 11.76 -12.85
N GLN A 477 -13.54 10.46 -12.76
CA GLN A 477 -13.42 9.70 -11.51
C GLN A 477 -12.18 8.82 -11.57
N ILE A 478 -11.32 8.96 -10.57
CA ILE A 478 -10.03 8.26 -10.47
C ILE A 478 -10.08 7.38 -9.22
N PHE A 479 -9.74 6.11 -9.39
CA PHE A 479 -9.64 5.13 -8.31
C PHE A 479 -8.18 4.71 -8.23
N THR A 480 -7.56 4.88 -7.07
CA THR A 480 -6.14 4.57 -6.91
C THR A 480 -5.81 4.06 -5.51
N GLY A 481 -4.79 3.20 -5.44
CA GLY A 481 -4.16 2.84 -4.18
C GLY A 481 -3.32 3.99 -3.66
N VAL A 482 -3.48 4.38 -2.39
CA VAL A 482 -2.73 5.51 -1.81
C VAL A 482 -1.63 5.10 -0.85
N ASP A 483 -1.59 3.83 -0.47
CA ASP A 483 -0.64 3.27 0.49
C ASP A 483 0.55 2.52 -0.17
N ASP A 484 0.66 2.56 -1.50
CA ASP A 484 1.74 1.96 -2.29
C ASP A 484 2.21 2.88 -3.44
N ALA A 485 2.96 2.32 -4.39
CA ALA A 485 3.52 3.06 -5.53
C ALA A 485 2.45 3.68 -6.43
N TRP A 486 1.23 3.13 -6.47
CA TRP A 486 0.13 3.70 -7.24
C TRP A 486 -0.22 5.12 -6.81
N GLY A 487 0.04 5.48 -5.55
CA GLY A 487 -0.17 6.84 -5.06
C GLY A 487 0.71 7.87 -5.75
N GLY A 488 1.95 7.51 -6.08
CA GLY A 488 2.90 8.35 -6.82
C GLY A 488 2.65 8.36 -8.32
N TRP A 489 2.30 7.19 -8.87
CA TRP A 489 1.85 7.10 -10.26
C TRP A 489 0.62 7.98 -10.53
N SER A 490 -0.36 7.92 -9.63
CA SER A 490 -1.59 8.69 -9.75
C SER A 490 -1.40 10.18 -9.50
N SER A 491 -0.45 10.61 -8.66
CA SER A 491 -0.19 12.05 -8.49
C SER A 491 0.25 12.70 -9.80
N GLY A 492 1.14 12.06 -10.56
CA GLY A 492 1.57 12.56 -11.87
C GLY A 492 0.41 12.64 -12.87
N TRP A 493 -0.45 11.61 -12.89
CA TRP A 493 -1.67 11.62 -13.71
C TRP A 493 -2.58 12.79 -13.37
N ILE A 494 -2.87 13.05 -12.10
CA ILE A 494 -3.80 14.12 -11.71
C ILE A 494 -3.21 15.50 -11.98
N GLU A 495 -1.91 15.70 -11.76
CA GLU A 495 -1.21 16.93 -12.13
C GLU A 495 -1.38 17.21 -13.63
N ARG A 496 -1.06 16.22 -14.49
CA ARG A 496 -1.21 16.34 -15.93
C ARG A 496 -2.66 16.57 -16.37
N LEU A 497 -3.62 15.93 -15.72
CA LEU A 497 -5.05 16.15 -15.96
C LEU A 497 -5.48 17.55 -15.54
N ARG A 498 -4.97 18.08 -14.43
CA ARG A 498 -5.31 19.42 -13.97
C ARG A 498 -4.76 20.47 -14.93
N ASP A 499 -3.60 20.25 -15.54
CA ASP A 499 -3.03 21.13 -16.56
C ASP A 499 -3.87 21.16 -17.85
N GLU A 500 -4.26 19.99 -18.37
CA GLU A 500 -5.05 19.90 -19.61
C GLU A 500 -6.52 20.27 -19.42
N TYR A 501 -7.09 19.92 -18.26
CA TYR A 501 -8.52 19.94 -17.99
C TYR A 501 -8.85 20.75 -16.74
N GLY A 502 -8.22 21.92 -16.56
CA GLY A 502 -8.30 22.72 -15.33
C GLY A 502 -9.70 23.00 -14.79
N LYS A 503 -10.72 23.10 -15.65
CA LYS A 503 -12.12 23.39 -15.27
C LYS A 503 -12.98 22.16 -14.98
N LEU A 504 -12.50 20.96 -15.29
CA LEU A 504 -13.28 19.74 -15.09
C LEU A 504 -13.21 19.30 -13.62
N SER A 505 -14.33 18.74 -13.16
CA SER A 505 -14.42 18.16 -11.82
C SER A 505 -13.67 16.82 -11.82
N ILE A 506 -12.60 16.74 -11.02
CA ILE A 506 -11.76 15.54 -10.89
C ILE A 506 -11.96 14.96 -9.49
N TRP A 507 -12.64 13.82 -9.41
CA TRP A 507 -12.93 13.12 -8.17
C TRP A 507 -11.96 11.96 -8.00
N THR A 508 -11.29 11.91 -6.86
CA THR A 508 -10.25 10.91 -6.57
C THR A 508 -10.63 10.10 -5.34
N TRP A 509 -10.84 8.81 -5.54
CA TRP A 509 -11.11 7.84 -4.50
C TRP A 509 -9.80 7.14 -4.11
N GLY A 510 -9.27 7.50 -2.95
CA GLY A 510 -8.00 6.98 -2.45
C GLY A 510 -8.18 5.72 -1.61
N LEU A 511 -8.00 4.56 -2.23
CA LEU A 511 -8.25 3.25 -1.62
C LEU A 511 -7.00 2.76 -0.85
N GLY A 512 -7.23 2.14 0.31
CA GLY A 512 -6.16 1.42 1.03
C GLY A 512 -6.32 1.42 2.54
N ASP A 513 -5.44 0.69 3.22
CA ASP A 513 -5.41 0.61 4.68
C ASP A 513 -4.68 1.81 5.30
N GLN A 514 -3.77 2.45 4.55
CA GLN A 514 -2.97 3.60 4.99
C GLN A 514 -2.17 3.32 6.28
N GLY A 515 -1.83 2.06 6.53
CA GLY A 515 -1.10 1.60 7.71
C GLY A 515 -1.95 1.31 8.95
N SER A 516 -3.28 1.42 8.86
CA SER A 516 -4.20 1.11 9.98
C SER A 516 -4.34 -0.39 10.28
N ASN A 517 -4.10 -1.24 9.29
CA ASN A 517 -4.28 -2.69 9.44
C ASN A 517 -3.19 -3.33 10.29
N MET A 518 -3.55 -3.75 11.51
CA MET A 518 -2.61 -4.23 12.52
C MET A 518 -2.04 -5.63 12.25
N THR A 519 -2.59 -6.39 11.30
CA THR A 519 -2.04 -7.72 10.94
C THR A 519 -0.72 -7.59 10.18
N THR A 520 -0.53 -6.46 9.50
CA THR A 520 0.68 -6.14 8.72
C THR A 520 1.86 -5.78 9.64
N THR A 521 3.08 -6.13 9.19
CA THR A 521 4.31 -5.81 9.94
C THR A 521 4.44 -4.32 10.21
N ARG A 522 5.02 -3.96 11.35
CA ARG A 522 5.15 -2.55 11.75
C ARG A 522 5.90 -1.71 10.71
N GLU A 523 6.97 -2.25 10.12
CA GLU A 523 7.76 -1.56 9.11
C GLU A 523 6.92 -1.23 7.87
N LYS A 524 6.21 -2.22 7.32
CA LYS A 524 5.33 -2.04 6.16
C LYS A 524 4.17 -1.09 6.46
N ARG A 525 3.62 -1.11 7.68
CA ARG A 525 2.58 -0.14 8.08
C ARG A 525 3.11 1.29 8.11
N LEU A 526 4.32 1.51 8.62
CA LEU A 526 4.92 2.84 8.63
C LEU A 526 5.19 3.32 7.20
N GLU A 527 5.66 2.43 6.31
CA GLU A 527 5.83 2.72 4.89
C GLU A 527 4.50 3.08 4.22
N GLN A 528 3.44 2.29 4.44
CA GLN A 528 2.08 2.59 3.97
C GLN A 528 1.57 3.95 4.46
N THR A 529 1.80 4.31 5.73
CA THR A 529 1.42 5.62 6.26
C THR A 529 2.22 6.75 5.60
N VAL A 530 3.52 6.56 5.33
CA VAL A 530 4.34 7.56 4.61
C VAL A 530 3.88 7.71 3.17
N ASN A 531 3.64 6.62 2.45
CA ASN A 531 3.07 6.65 1.09
C ASN A 531 1.71 7.35 1.07
N SER A 532 0.85 7.05 2.04
CA SER A 532 -0.47 7.67 2.16
C SER A 532 -0.37 9.15 2.48
N ALA A 533 0.63 9.60 3.24
CA ALA A 533 0.83 11.01 3.54
C ALA A 533 1.27 11.79 2.30
N ARG A 534 2.23 11.24 1.53
CA ARG A 534 2.67 11.83 0.25
C ARG A 534 1.53 11.88 -0.77
N SER A 535 0.78 10.79 -0.88
CA SER A 535 -0.40 10.72 -1.74
C SER A 535 -1.48 11.71 -1.28
N LEU A 536 -1.76 11.83 0.02
CA LEU A 536 -2.74 12.78 0.53
C LEU A 536 -2.36 14.22 0.19
N HIS A 537 -1.09 14.58 0.35
CA HIS A 537 -0.58 15.90 -0.02
C HIS A 537 -0.78 16.19 -1.53
N ALA A 538 -0.25 15.33 -2.40
CA ALA A 538 -0.30 15.55 -3.85
C ALA A 538 -1.73 15.44 -4.43
N LEU A 539 -2.51 14.46 -4.00
CA LEU A 539 -3.86 14.23 -4.54
C LEU A 539 -4.84 15.32 -4.07
N ALA A 540 -4.74 15.81 -2.83
CA ALA A 540 -5.61 16.87 -2.33
C ALA A 540 -5.36 18.22 -3.06
N GLU A 541 -4.12 18.48 -3.46
CA GLU A 541 -3.74 19.71 -4.16
C GLU A 541 -4.30 19.79 -5.58
N HIS A 542 -4.36 18.68 -6.31
CA HIS A 542 -4.78 18.68 -7.72
C HIS A 542 -6.20 18.13 -7.95
N SER A 543 -6.75 17.33 -7.04
CA SER A 543 -8.14 16.84 -7.16
C SER A 543 -9.15 17.95 -6.84
N SER A 544 -10.31 17.91 -7.48
CA SER A 544 -11.45 18.74 -7.07
C SER A 544 -12.05 18.22 -5.76
N VAL A 545 -12.14 16.90 -5.66
CA VAL A 545 -12.60 16.18 -4.47
C VAL A 545 -11.67 14.99 -4.26
N TYR A 546 -11.09 14.86 -3.07
CA TYR A 546 -10.31 13.70 -2.67
C TYR A 546 -10.99 12.99 -1.50
N THR A 547 -11.30 11.72 -1.66
CA THR A 547 -11.94 10.92 -0.60
C THR A 547 -11.08 9.72 -0.28
N PRO A 548 -10.35 9.74 0.85
CA PRO A 548 -9.70 8.57 1.41
C PRO A 548 -10.73 7.53 1.83
N VAL A 549 -10.62 6.30 1.32
CA VAL A 549 -11.49 5.18 1.65
C VAL A 549 -10.68 4.04 2.27
N SER A 550 -10.98 3.74 3.53
CA SER A 550 -10.44 2.61 4.29
C SER A 550 -11.01 1.29 3.78
N ASN A 551 -10.23 0.21 3.84
CA ASN A 551 -10.68 -1.13 3.45
C ASN A 551 -11.80 -1.69 4.35
N ALA A 552 -11.88 -1.23 5.60
CA ALA A 552 -12.93 -1.62 6.53
C ALA A 552 -13.39 -0.42 7.36
N PRO A 553 -14.68 -0.37 7.75
CA PRO A 553 -15.18 0.69 8.60
C PRO A 553 -14.62 0.53 10.03
N VAL A 554 -14.49 1.66 10.74
CA VAL A 554 -14.00 1.67 12.13
C VAL A 554 -14.88 0.82 13.04
N LYS A 555 -16.19 0.93 12.84
CA LYS A 555 -17.21 0.13 13.52
C LYS A 555 -17.86 -0.79 12.51
N LEU A 556 -17.86 -2.09 12.80
CA LEU A 556 -18.53 -3.09 11.98
C LEU A 556 -19.95 -3.30 12.52
N PRO A 557 -20.99 -2.96 11.73
CA PRO A 557 -22.36 -3.27 12.10
C PRO A 557 -22.59 -4.79 12.14
N SER A 558 -23.58 -5.25 12.92
CA SER A 558 -23.87 -6.68 13.07
C SER A 558 -24.34 -7.36 11.78
N TYR A 559 -24.85 -6.58 10.82
CA TYR A 559 -25.30 -7.07 9.52
C TYR A 559 -24.18 -7.19 8.48
N LEU A 560 -22.94 -6.80 8.80
CA LEU A 560 -21.81 -6.84 7.88
C LEU A 560 -20.79 -7.91 8.30
N SER A 561 -20.60 -8.92 7.46
CA SER A 561 -19.57 -9.95 7.61
C SER A 561 -18.54 -9.81 6.51
N ILE A 562 -17.40 -9.17 6.82
CA ILE A 562 -16.35 -8.87 5.83
C ILE A 562 -15.04 -9.57 6.18
N ASP A 563 -14.39 -10.11 5.16
CA ASP A 563 -13.02 -10.63 5.27
C ASP A 563 -12.09 -9.49 4.85
N LYS A 564 -11.31 -8.98 5.80
CA LYS A 564 -10.40 -7.85 5.60
C LYS A 564 -9.15 -8.21 4.81
N SER A 565 -8.90 -9.50 4.58
CA SER A 565 -7.79 -9.96 3.74
C SER A 565 -8.18 -10.09 2.27
N SER A 566 -9.48 -10.19 1.97
CA SER A 566 -10.00 -10.43 0.63
C SER A 566 -10.28 -9.10 -0.10
N PRO A 567 -9.54 -8.77 -1.19
CA PRO A 567 -9.83 -7.58 -1.99
C PRO A 567 -11.22 -7.65 -2.64
N TRP A 568 -11.73 -8.85 -2.92
CA TRP A 568 -13.08 -9.06 -3.44
C TRP A 568 -14.15 -8.55 -2.47
N HIS A 569 -14.01 -8.84 -1.17
CA HIS A 569 -14.93 -8.34 -0.15
C HIS A 569 -14.78 -6.83 0.09
N ILE A 570 -13.55 -6.33 0.14
CA ILE A 570 -13.25 -4.90 0.35
C ILE A 570 -13.83 -4.06 -0.80
N GLY A 571 -13.53 -4.42 -2.04
CA GLY A 571 -14.00 -3.66 -3.19
C GLY A 571 -15.52 -3.69 -3.33
N ALA A 572 -16.19 -4.78 -2.92
CA ALA A 572 -17.64 -4.84 -2.89
C ALA A 572 -18.24 -3.79 -1.94
N LEU A 573 -17.69 -3.65 -0.73
CA LEU A 573 -18.08 -2.59 0.20
C LEU A 573 -17.86 -1.19 -0.39
N HIS A 574 -16.69 -0.97 -1.01
CA HIS A 574 -16.38 0.30 -1.68
C HIS A 574 -17.33 0.62 -2.83
N ALA A 575 -17.66 -0.37 -3.66
CA ALA A 575 -18.59 -0.20 -4.76
C ALA A 575 -19.98 0.19 -4.28
N VAL A 576 -20.50 -0.43 -3.21
CA VAL A 576 -21.79 -0.05 -2.62
C VAL A 576 -21.80 1.40 -2.18
N ALA A 577 -20.74 1.84 -1.50
CA ALA A 577 -20.64 3.20 -0.99
C ALA A 577 -20.51 4.23 -2.12
N ILE A 578 -19.56 4.02 -3.04
CA ILE A 578 -19.23 4.99 -4.10
C ILE A 578 -20.31 5.04 -5.18
N GLU A 579 -20.84 3.89 -5.60
CA GLU A 579 -21.88 3.81 -6.62
C GLU A 579 -23.20 4.40 -6.10
N SER A 580 -23.54 4.15 -4.83
CA SER A 580 -24.70 4.79 -4.18
C SER A 580 -24.54 6.28 -4.04
N MET A 581 -23.35 6.77 -3.67
CA MET A 581 -23.08 8.20 -3.54
C MET A 581 -23.18 8.92 -4.89
N THR A 582 -22.63 8.34 -5.94
CA THR A 582 -22.55 8.98 -7.26
C THR A 582 -23.79 8.76 -8.14
N ILE A 583 -24.83 8.07 -7.65
CA ILE A 583 -26.00 7.68 -8.48
C ILE A 583 -26.72 8.86 -9.11
N SER A 584 -26.88 9.97 -8.38
CA SER A 584 -27.59 11.16 -8.85
C SER A 584 -26.92 11.82 -10.04
N SER A 585 -25.63 11.58 -10.27
CA SER A 585 -24.92 12.01 -11.49
C SER A 585 -25.40 11.28 -12.75
N ARG A 586 -26.03 10.12 -12.59
CA ARG A 586 -26.42 9.23 -13.68
C ARG A 586 -27.92 9.13 -13.90
N LEU A 587 -28.73 9.72 -13.02
CA LEU A 587 -30.19 9.71 -13.17
C LEU A 587 -30.62 10.57 -14.36
N ARG A 588 -31.68 10.15 -15.05
CA ARG A 588 -32.30 10.92 -16.13
C ARG A 588 -32.91 12.20 -15.57
N SER A 589 -32.88 13.27 -16.36
CA SER A 589 -33.42 14.57 -15.94
C SER A 589 -34.93 14.58 -15.69
N SER A 590 -35.67 13.56 -16.14
CA SER A 590 -37.11 13.40 -15.90
C SER A 590 -37.47 13.28 -14.43
N ASP A 591 -36.57 12.74 -13.61
CA ASP A 591 -36.90 12.29 -12.25
C ASP A 591 -36.67 13.38 -11.20
N GLY A 592 -36.23 14.58 -11.59
CA GLY A 592 -36.02 15.74 -10.70
C GLY A 592 -34.91 15.57 -9.66
N SER A 593 -34.31 14.38 -9.56
CA SER A 593 -33.30 13.98 -8.57
C SER A 593 -31.87 13.92 -9.13
N ARG A 594 -31.68 14.35 -10.37
CA ARG A 594 -30.35 14.43 -11.01
C ARG A 594 -29.53 15.56 -10.37
N GLY A 595 -28.28 15.25 -10.02
CA GLY A 595 -27.28 16.23 -9.57
C GLY A 595 -25.93 15.92 -10.19
N SER A 596 -25.28 16.92 -10.79
CA SER A 596 -23.95 16.71 -11.37
C SER A 596 -22.89 16.58 -10.27
N LEU A 597 -21.73 16.01 -10.62
CA LEU A 597 -20.59 15.90 -9.71
C LEU A 597 -20.10 17.30 -9.26
N GLN A 598 -20.22 18.30 -10.13
CA GLN A 598 -19.90 19.68 -9.81
C GLN A 598 -20.90 20.28 -8.80
N ASP A 599 -22.20 20.01 -8.95
CA ASP A 599 -23.20 20.47 -7.97
C ASP A 599 -22.93 19.90 -6.57
N MET A 600 -22.48 18.64 -6.50
CA MET A 600 -22.09 18.00 -5.25
C MET A 600 -20.82 18.63 -4.67
N GLU A 601 -19.80 18.83 -5.50
CA GLU A 601 -18.53 19.48 -5.13
C GLU A 601 -18.77 20.85 -4.50
N ASP A 602 -19.58 21.70 -5.15
CA ASP A 602 -19.88 23.07 -4.69
C ASP A 602 -20.55 23.09 -3.31
N THR A 603 -21.29 22.03 -2.96
CA THR A 603 -22.00 21.93 -1.67
C THR A 603 -21.06 21.74 -0.49
N PHE A 604 -20.08 20.82 -0.60
CA PHE A 604 -19.19 20.50 0.52
C PHE A 604 -17.82 21.19 0.44
N ASN A 605 -17.48 21.81 -0.70
CA ASN A 605 -16.28 22.62 -0.91
C ASN A 605 -16.61 24.11 -1.11
N SER A 606 -17.45 24.68 -0.23
CA SER A 606 -17.94 26.07 -0.36
C SER A 606 -16.85 27.16 -0.33
N THR A 607 -15.68 26.86 0.25
CA THR A 607 -14.51 27.77 0.32
C THR A 607 -13.48 27.53 -0.79
N GLY A 608 -13.63 26.48 -1.62
CA GLY A 608 -12.71 26.08 -2.67
C GLY A 608 -11.40 25.42 -2.21
N LYS A 609 -11.13 25.45 -0.90
CA LYS A 609 -9.93 24.90 -0.26
C LYS A 609 -10.17 23.53 0.38
N ARG A 610 -11.41 23.26 0.85
CA ARG A 610 -11.77 22.03 1.57
C ARG A 610 -12.18 20.92 0.62
N ARG A 611 -11.18 20.30 -0.01
CA ARG A 611 -11.35 19.30 -1.08
C ARG A 611 -11.42 17.86 -0.59
N ILE A 612 -10.97 17.60 0.63
CA ILE A 612 -11.02 16.29 1.28
C ILE A 612 -12.39 16.09 1.92
N ALA A 613 -13.07 15.01 1.51
CA ALA A 613 -14.38 14.63 2.05
C ALA A 613 -14.32 13.23 2.69
N LYS A 614 -15.06 13.08 3.79
CA LYS A 614 -15.27 11.82 4.49
C LYS A 614 -16.49 11.09 3.92
N LEU A 615 -16.34 9.79 3.64
CA LEU A 615 -17.42 8.93 3.15
C LEU A 615 -18.04 8.11 4.28
N GLU A 616 -19.36 8.16 4.38
CA GLU A 616 -20.18 7.43 5.34
C GLU A 616 -21.31 6.68 4.64
N LEU A 617 -21.75 5.55 5.21
CA LEU A 617 -22.89 4.81 4.69
C LEU A 617 -23.67 4.04 5.75
N SER A 618 -24.92 3.75 5.43
CA SER A 618 -25.84 2.88 6.17
C SER A 618 -26.58 1.98 5.18
N ILE A 619 -26.85 0.74 5.61
CA ILE A 619 -27.54 -0.26 4.79
C ILE A 619 -28.71 -0.81 5.60
N ALA A 620 -29.86 -0.98 4.95
CA ALA A 620 -31.07 -1.50 5.57
C ALA A 620 -31.82 -2.45 4.63
N ASP A 621 -32.74 -3.21 5.23
CA ASP A 621 -33.68 -4.05 4.48
C ASP A 621 -34.73 -3.13 3.83
N PRO A 622 -34.88 -3.16 2.50
CA PRO A 622 -35.91 -2.35 1.83
C PRO A 622 -37.31 -2.61 2.39
N ASP A 623 -37.68 -3.87 2.65
CA ASP A 623 -39.04 -4.23 3.06
C ASP A 623 -39.37 -3.65 4.45
N VAL A 624 -38.38 -3.68 5.36
CA VAL A 624 -38.51 -3.11 6.71
C VAL A 624 -38.59 -1.59 6.68
N LEU A 625 -37.92 -0.94 5.72
CA LEU A 625 -38.02 0.51 5.55
C LEU A 625 -39.38 0.93 5.01
N GLU A 626 -39.91 0.21 4.02
CA GLU A 626 -41.25 0.45 3.47
C GLU A 626 -42.34 0.25 4.52
N GLU A 627 -42.27 -0.82 5.33
CA GLU A 627 -43.24 -1.01 6.42
C GLU A 627 -43.19 0.15 7.43
N LYS A 628 -42.00 0.65 7.75
CA LYS A 628 -41.83 1.79 8.67
C LYS A 628 -42.37 3.09 8.07
N SER A 629 -42.12 3.36 6.80
CA SER A 629 -42.62 4.57 6.13
C SER A 629 -44.15 4.54 6.06
N ASP A 630 -44.75 3.41 5.69
CA ASP A 630 -46.21 3.24 5.66
C ASP A 630 -46.85 3.45 7.03
N VAL A 631 -46.23 2.93 8.10
CA VAL A 631 -46.69 3.15 9.47
C VAL A 631 -46.61 4.63 9.86
N LEU A 632 -45.53 5.33 9.49
CA LEU A 632 -45.38 6.76 9.75
C LEU A 632 -46.39 7.60 8.97
N ILE A 633 -46.64 7.28 7.70
CA ILE A 633 -47.66 7.94 6.87
C ILE A 633 -49.04 7.72 7.50
N ALA A 634 -49.39 6.48 7.86
CA ALA A 634 -50.66 6.17 8.52
C ALA A 634 -50.81 6.86 9.89
N GLN A 635 -49.71 7.07 10.63
CA GLN A 635 -49.71 7.84 11.87
C GLN A 635 -49.90 9.35 11.61
N ALA A 636 -49.24 9.91 10.58
CA ALA A 636 -49.38 11.30 10.20
C ALA A 636 -50.80 11.63 9.68
N GLU A 637 -51.40 10.73 8.90
CA GLU A 637 -52.79 10.83 8.44
C GLU A 637 -53.79 10.78 9.60
N LYS A 638 -53.53 9.92 10.61
CA LYS A 638 -54.35 9.84 11.83
C LYS A 638 -54.18 11.04 12.76
N ALA A 639 -52.98 11.64 12.81
CA ALA A 639 -52.67 12.78 13.68
C ALA A 639 -53.12 14.13 13.11
N GLY A 640 -53.58 14.17 11.85
CA GLY A 640 -54.16 15.37 11.22
C GLY A 640 -53.20 16.55 11.20
N SER A 641 -52.21 16.55 10.29
CA SER A 641 -51.39 17.72 9.90
C SER A 641 -51.04 18.73 11.02
N VAL A 642 -50.64 18.28 12.19
CA VAL A 642 -49.96 19.13 13.18
C VAL A 642 -48.51 18.71 13.18
N ALA A 643 -47.68 19.50 12.51
CA ALA A 643 -46.22 19.36 12.53
C ALA A 643 -45.76 19.32 13.99
N LEU A 644 -45.23 18.16 14.39
CA LEU A 644 -44.65 17.92 15.70
C LEU A 644 -43.33 18.72 15.78
N ARG A 645 -43.42 20.00 16.17
CA ARG A 645 -42.25 20.78 16.57
C ARG A 645 -41.67 20.15 17.84
N ARG A 646 -40.63 19.34 17.68
CA ARG A 646 -39.74 18.97 18.78
C ARG A 646 -38.86 20.19 19.09
N GLU A 647 -38.95 20.66 20.34
CA GLU A 647 -38.10 21.74 20.86
C GLU A 647 -36.62 21.34 20.81
N SER A 648 -35.79 22.36 20.56
CA SER A 648 -34.39 22.29 20.18
C SER A 648 -33.47 21.78 21.29
N GLU A 649 -32.66 20.77 20.97
CA GLU A 649 -31.32 20.58 21.53
C GLU A 649 -30.34 20.34 20.36
N GLY A 650 -29.29 21.18 20.26
CA GLY A 650 -28.11 21.02 19.39
C GLY A 650 -28.29 21.05 17.86
N GLU A 651 -27.71 22.05 17.17
CA GLU A 651 -27.68 22.15 15.70
C GLU A 651 -27.07 20.91 15.00
N ASP A 652 -26.13 20.20 15.63
CA ASP A 652 -25.52 18.96 15.10
C ASP A 652 -26.35 17.68 15.35
N GLU A 653 -27.36 17.71 16.23
CA GLU A 653 -28.20 16.52 16.50
C GLU A 653 -29.28 16.29 15.43
N GLN A 654 -29.43 17.22 14.48
CA GLN A 654 -30.42 17.13 13.40
C GLN A 654 -29.89 16.46 12.12
N LEU A 655 -28.57 16.30 11.97
CA LEU A 655 -27.99 15.64 10.81
C LEU A 655 -28.17 14.12 10.89
N SER A 656 -28.29 13.47 9.73
CA SER A 656 -28.44 12.02 9.68
C SER A 656 -27.18 11.33 10.21
N LYS A 657 -27.38 10.29 11.04
CA LYS A 657 -26.30 9.47 11.61
C LYS A 657 -26.11 8.22 10.76
N PHE A 658 -24.86 7.90 10.46
CA PHE A 658 -24.48 6.74 9.67
C PHE A 658 -23.84 5.66 10.54
N ASP A 659 -24.06 4.40 10.15
CA ASP A 659 -23.60 3.25 10.92
C ASP A 659 -22.16 2.85 10.57
N MET A 660 -21.72 3.16 9.34
CA MET A 660 -20.37 2.89 8.85
C MET A 660 -19.65 4.18 8.46
N ASP A 661 -18.44 4.33 9.02
CA ASP A 661 -17.48 5.36 8.66
C ASP A 661 -16.28 4.66 8.01
N VAL A 662 -16.08 4.90 6.71
CA VAL A 662 -14.98 4.33 5.91
C VAL A 662 -13.86 5.36 5.66
N PHE A 663 -13.87 6.50 6.34
CA PHE A 663 -12.82 7.51 6.25
C PHE A 663 -11.86 7.46 7.44
N THR A 664 -12.43 7.44 8.65
CA THR A 664 -11.72 7.53 9.92
C THR A 664 -10.83 6.32 10.12
N LYS A 665 -9.61 6.52 10.62
CA LYS A 665 -8.62 5.45 10.85
C LYS A 665 -8.18 5.43 12.30
N ASP A 666 -8.07 4.22 12.85
CA ASP A 666 -7.56 3.99 14.20
C ASP A 666 -6.08 3.60 14.13
N TYR A 667 -5.20 4.60 14.32
CA TYR A 667 -3.76 4.39 14.42
C TYR A 667 -3.32 3.94 15.83
N ARG A 668 -4.25 3.75 16.78
CA ARG A 668 -4.01 3.40 18.21
C ARG A 668 -2.92 4.26 18.86
N THR A 669 -2.92 5.55 18.57
CA THR A 669 -2.03 6.50 19.25
C THR A 669 -2.53 6.74 20.68
N SER A 670 -1.63 6.91 21.64
CA SER A 670 -1.94 7.06 23.07
C SER A 670 -2.61 8.40 23.44
N VAL A 671 -3.05 9.17 22.45
CA VAL A 671 -3.65 10.49 22.67
C VAL A 671 -5.15 10.28 22.77
N SER A 672 -5.63 10.35 24.01
CA SER A 672 -7.06 10.54 24.29
C SER A 672 -7.46 11.91 23.74
N SER A 673 -7.87 11.97 22.47
CA SER A 673 -8.65 13.10 21.99
C SER A 673 -9.91 13.17 22.86
N SER A 674 -10.02 14.19 23.70
CA SER A 674 -11.32 14.57 24.27
C SER A 674 -12.26 14.69 23.08
N LYS A 675 -13.42 14.02 23.10
CA LYS A 675 -14.42 14.11 22.03
C LYS A 675 -14.86 15.56 21.84
N ARG A 676 -14.09 16.35 21.09
CA ARG A 676 -14.53 17.64 20.56
C ARG A 676 -15.69 17.31 19.62
N LYS A 677 -16.70 18.15 19.68
CA LYS A 677 -17.88 18.02 18.83
C LYS A 677 -17.43 18.28 17.39
N ASP A 678 -17.64 17.31 16.51
CA ASP A 678 -17.24 17.43 15.10
C ASP A 678 -18.13 18.47 14.41
N HIS A 679 -17.53 19.53 13.88
CA HIS A 679 -18.23 20.58 13.16
C HIS A 679 -18.29 20.26 11.67
N VAL A 680 -19.50 20.21 11.11
CA VAL A 680 -19.74 19.93 9.69
C VAL A 680 -19.81 21.24 8.91
N PHE A 681 -19.00 21.38 7.86
CA PHE A 681 -19.02 22.53 6.96
C PHE A 681 -20.04 22.36 5.83
N GLY A 682 -20.09 21.17 5.25
CA GLY A 682 -21.01 20.83 4.19
C GLY A 682 -21.14 19.33 4.01
N ARG A 683 -22.29 18.90 3.49
CA ARG A 683 -22.64 17.49 3.33
C ARG A 683 -23.49 17.26 2.09
N VAL A 684 -23.19 16.20 1.35
CA VAL A 684 -24.07 15.68 0.30
C VAL A 684 -24.53 14.30 0.71
N GLU A 685 -25.84 14.06 0.69
CA GLU A 685 -26.46 12.79 1.08
C GLU A 685 -27.18 12.19 -0.14
N ALA A 686 -26.96 10.90 -0.41
CA ALA A 686 -27.61 10.16 -1.49
C ALA A 686 -28.31 8.93 -0.91
N SER A 687 -29.63 8.84 -1.10
CA SER A 687 -30.50 7.80 -0.55
C SER A 687 -31.10 6.91 -1.64
N ARG A 688 -31.17 5.61 -1.35
CA ARG A 688 -31.82 4.57 -2.16
C ARG A 688 -32.78 3.80 -1.28
N GLY A 689 -34.06 3.78 -1.65
CA GLY A 689 -35.15 3.22 -0.84
C GLY A 689 -35.80 4.26 0.08
N GLN A 690 -36.86 3.84 0.78
CA GLN A 690 -37.70 4.74 1.57
C GLN A 690 -37.12 5.02 2.97
N TRP A 691 -36.01 5.76 3.01
CA TRP A 691 -35.45 6.23 4.27
C TRP A 691 -36.36 7.27 4.90
N SER A 692 -36.68 7.12 6.19
CA SER A 692 -37.44 8.11 6.97
C SER A 692 -36.57 9.34 7.24
N LEU A 693 -36.34 10.15 6.21
CA LEU A 693 -35.63 11.42 6.29
C LEU A 693 -36.63 12.45 6.82
N ALA A 694 -36.36 13.03 8.00
CA ALA A 694 -37.24 14.08 8.53
C ALA A 694 -37.30 15.24 7.53
N GLU A 695 -38.50 15.55 7.02
CA GLU A 695 -38.73 16.77 6.23
C GLU A 695 -38.37 17.98 7.09
N GLY A 696 -37.22 18.60 6.79
CA GLY A 696 -36.70 19.76 7.54
C GLY A 696 -35.48 19.50 8.45
N SER A 697 -34.78 18.36 8.33
CA SER A 697 -33.56 18.10 9.13
C SER A 697 -32.37 18.99 8.74
N GLY A 698 -32.13 20.04 9.52
CA GLY A 698 -30.81 20.52 9.99
C GLY A 698 -29.78 21.06 9.00
N GLY A 699 -30.11 21.22 7.72
CA GLY A 699 -29.17 21.67 6.69
C GLY A 699 -29.70 22.84 5.91
N ARG A 700 -28.83 23.83 5.64
CA ARG A 700 -29.16 24.98 4.79
C ARG A 700 -29.09 24.56 3.32
N ASP A 701 -30.06 24.99 2.52
CA ASP A 701 -29.97 24.87 1.05
C ASP A 701 -28.70 25.59 0.59
N PRO A 702 -27.77 24.91 -0.11
CA PRO A 702 -26.54 25.54 -0.62
C PRO A 702 -26.79 26.82 -1.43
N ARG A 703 -27.98 26.98 -2.02
CA ARG A 703 -28.38 28.15 -2.82
C ARG A 703 -28.89 29.33 -1.98
N ASP A 704 -29.40 29.07 -0.78
CA ASP A 704 -29.75 30.14 0.16
C ASP A 704 -28.44 30.73 0.68
N ARG A 705 -28.16 32.02 0.47
CA ARG A 705 -26.94 32.68 0.97
C ARG A 705 -27.05 33.20 2.42
N SER A 706 -28.25 33.19 2.99
CA SER A 706 -28.61 33.91 4.22
C SER A 706 -28.85 33.05 5.46
N GLY A 707 -28.99 31.73 5.33
CA GLY A 707 -29.17 30.83 6.48
C GLY A 707 -27.90 30.63 7.33
N GLN A 708 -28.04 30.17 8.56
CA GLN A 708 -26.94 29.69 9.40
C GLN A 708 -26.94 28.15 9.43
N GLY A 709 -25.77 27.51 9.52
CA GLY A 709 -25.61 26.04 9.57
C GLY A 709 -24.94 25.41 8.33
N PRO A 710 -24.66 24.09 8.38
CA PRO A 710 -23.99 23.37 7.30
C PRO A 710 -24.80 23.38 6.00
N ALA A 711 -24.12 23.52 4.87
CA ALA A 711 -24.74 23.35 3.56
C ALA A 711 -25.03 21.87 3.33
N VAL A 712 -26.31 21.50 3.13
CA VAL A 712 -26.69 20.09 2.92
C VAL A 712 -27.51 19.94 1.66
N GLN A 713 -27.05 19.09 0.75
CA GLN A 713 -27.79 18.71 -0.45
C GLN A 713 -28.17 17.24 -0.39
N ARG A 714 -29.44 16.93 -0.65
CA ARG A 714 -29.98 15.56 -0.59
C ARG A 714 -30.45 15.11 -1.97
N PHE A 715 -30.03 13.93 -2.34
CA PHE A 715 -30.46 13.23 -3.54
C PHE A 715 -31.16 11.93 -3.15
N SER A 716 -32.25 11.62 -3.86
CA SER A 716 -32.97 10.35 -3.70
C SER A 716 -33.08 9.67 -5.05
N ALA A 717 -32.62 8.42 -5.12
CA ALA A 717 -32.75 7.59 -6.30
C ALA A 717 -33.93 6.62 -6.11
N PRO A 718 -34.80 6.47 -7.13
CA PRO A 718 -35.95 5.55 -7.06
C PRO A 718 -35.53 4.06 -7.07
N LEU A 719 -34.28 3.77 -7.40
CA LEU A 719 -33.75 2.41 -7.51
C LEU A 719 -32.99 1.98 -6.25
N LEU A 720 -33.29 0.79 -5.77
CA LEU A 720 -32.50 0.09 -4.75
C LEU A 720 -31.15 -0.37 -5.34
N PHE A 721 -30.16 -0.60 -4.48
CA PHE A 721 -28.87 -1.13 -4.91
C PHE A 721 -28.99 -2.62 -5.25
N PRO A 722 -28.63 -3.06 -6.47
CA PRO A 722 -28.73 -4.46 -6.89
C PRO A 722 -27.52 -5.28 -6.42
N LEU A 723 -27.79 -6.45 -5.83
CA LEU A 723 -26.78 -7.45 -5.52
C LEU A 723 -26.74 -8.49 -6.65
N LEU A 724 -25.66 -8.45 -7.43
CA LEU A 724 -25.38 -9.40 -8.50
C LEU A 724 -24.90 -10.75 -7.95
N ASP A 725 -24.95 -11.78 -8.79
CA ASP A 725 -24.34 -13.10 -8.54
C ASP A 725 -22.82 -13.05 -8.35
N SER A 726 -22.15 -12.10 -9.01
CA SER A 726 -20.73 -11.82 -8.81
C SER A 726 -20.42 -11.22 -7.43
N PHE A 727 -21.44 -10.68 -6.74
CA PHE A 727 -21.29 -9.91 -5.51
C PHE A 727 -21.13 -10.83 -4.29
N PRO A 728 -20.19 -10.56 -3.37
CA PRO A 728 -19.99 -11.40 -2.20
C PRO A 728 -21.16 -11.29 -1.22
N SER A 729 -21.50 -12.39 -0.56
CA SER A 729 -22.58 -12.46 0.43
C SER A 729 -22.14 -11.90 1.80
N ILE A 730 -21.77 -10.61 1.83
CA ILE A 730 -21.26 -9.92 3.04
C ILE A 730 -22.35 -9.19 3.84
N PHE A 731 -23.52 -8.96 3.25
CA PHE A 731 -24.62 -8.22 3.87
C PHE A 731 -25.72 -9.18 4.35
N HIS A 732 -25.88 -9.29 5.67
CA HIS A 732 -26.89 -10.10 6.33
C HIS A 732 -27.98 -9.20 6.90
N VAL A 733 -28.78 -8.64 6.00
CA VAL A 733 -29.88 -7.74 6.35
C VAL A 733 -31.20 -8.49 6.15
N GLY A 734 -32.05 -8.50 7.17
CA GLY A 734 -33.37 -9.14 7.11
C GLY A 734 -33.35 -10.67 6.95
N SER A 735 -34.16 -11.19 6.03
CA SER A 735 -34.32 -12.64 5.77
C SER A 735 -33.13 -13.30 5.04
N GLY A 736 -32.07 -12.53 4.74
CA GLY A 736 -30.80 -13.03 4.22
C GLY A 736 -30.80 -13.43 2.74
N HIS A 737 -31.87 -13.17 1.99
CA HIS A 737 -32.01 -13.55 0.56
C HIS A 737 -32.34 -12.37 -0.37
N ASN A 738 -32.23 -11.13 0.12
CA ASN A 738 -32.64 -9.98 -0.68
C ASN A 738 -31.59 -9.68 -1.76
N LYS A 739 -32.01 -9.79 -3.04
CA LYS A 739 -31.20 -9.42 -4.21
C LYS A 739 -31.01 -7.90 -4.37
N LYS A 740 -31.60 -7.09 -3.48
CA LYS A 740 -31.56 -5.64 -3.50
C LYS A 740 -31.39 -5.09 -2.08
N LEU A 741 -30.68 -3.98 -1.95
CA LEU A 741 -30.42 -3.30 -0.69
C LEU A 741 -30.90 -1.85 -0.72
N ALA A 742 -31.46 -1.38 0.39
CA ALA A 742 -31.59 0.04 0.63
C ALA A 742 -30.26 0.56 1.16
N VAL A 743 -29.73 1.61 0.53
CA VAL A 743 -28.41 2.18 0.85
C VAL A 743 -28.56 3.68 1.03
N TYR A 744 -27.92 4.20 2.06
CA TYR A 744 -27.84 5.63 2.32
C TYR A 744 -26.40 6.01 2.53
N SER A 745 -25.86 6.89 1.68
CA SER A 745 -24.45 7.29 1.68
C SER A 745 -24.32 8.80 1.77
N ALA A 746 -23.25 9.28 2.40
CA ALA A 746 -22.95 10.70 2.47
C ALA A 746 -21.45 11.01 2.29
N LEU A 747 -21.20 12.17 1.70
CA LEU A 747 -19.90 12.83 1.71
C LEU A 747 -19.98 14.05 2.62
N THR A 748 -19.11 14.10 3.62
CA THR A 748 -19.10 15.14 4.65
C THR A 748 -17.73 15.81 4.71
N THR A 749 -17.70 17.14 4.68
CA THR A 749 -16.52 17.94 5.01
C THR A 749 -16.68 18.41 6.46
N SER A 750 -15.79 17.96 7.36
CA SER A 750 -15.85 18.30 8.79
C SER A 750 -14.47 18.44 9.42
N THR A 751 -14.43 18.98 10.65
CA THR A 751 -13.20 19.10 11.46
C THR A 751 -12.48 17.76 11.71
N ALA A 752 -13.19 16.63 11.64
CA ALA A 752 -12.60 15.29 11.74
C ALA A 752 -11.52 15.00 10.67
N VAL A 753 -11.55 15.71 9.53
CA VAL A 753 -10.50 15.62 8.51
C VAL A 753 -9.17 16.16 9.05
N ALA A 754 -9.19 17.33 9.72
CA ALA A 754 -8.00 17.92 10.33
C ALA A 754 -7.38 16.98 11.38
N ASP A 755 -8.21 16.37 12.22
CA ASP A 755 -7.77 15.41 13.24
C ASP A 755 -7.05 14.20 12.61
N GLN A 756 -7.60 13.63 11.53
CA GLN A 756 -6.98 12.52 10.83
C GLN A 756 -5.65 12.90 10.18
N ILE A 757 -5.57 14.09 9.57
CA ILE A 757 -4.34 14.59 8.94
C ILE A 757 -3.25 14.82 10.00
N ARG A 758 -3.59 15.41 11.15
CA ARG A 758 -2.67 15.59 12.28
C ARG A 758 -2.14 14.27 12.82
N LEU A 759 -2.98 13.24 12.89
CA LEU A 759 -2.53 11.90 13.30
C LEU A 759 -1.49 11.33 12.33
N ILE A 760 -1.72 11.46 11.02
CA ILE A 760 -0.77 11.03 9.99
C ILE A 760 0.53 11.84 10.08
N GLU A 761 0.42 13.16 10.19
CA GLU A 761 1.55 14.09 10.30
C GLU A 761 2.44 13.76 11.51
N GLN A 762 1.85 13.48 12.68
CA GLN A 762 2.61 13.05 13.86
C GLN A 762 3.40 11.75 13.67
N ILE A 763 2.85 10.80 12.90
CA ILE A 763 3.53 9.53 12.59
C ILE A 763 4.68 9.80 11.61
N VAL A 764 4.41 10.52 10.52
CA VAL A 764 5.35 10.88 9.45
C VAL A 764 6.52 11.70 9.97
N ARG A 765 6.26 12.67 10.86
CA ARG A 765 7.28 13.48 11.53
C ARG A 765 8.30 12.64 12.30
N ARG A 766 7.97 11.41 12.70
CA ARG A 766 8.90 10.51 13.41
C ARG A 766 9.65 9.56 12.48
N THR A 767 9.12 9.29 11.29
CA THR A 767 9.63 8.25 10.39
C THR A 767 10.46 8.79 9.22
N VAL A 768 10.11 9.96 8.67
CA VAL A 768 10.73 10.49 7.44
C VAL A 768 12.08 11.19 7.73
N SER A 769 12.97 11.19 6.72
CA SER A 769 14.27 11.90 6.74
C SER A 769 14.09 13.41 6.95
N VAL A 770 15.15 14.09 7.39
CA VAL A 770 15.06 15.53 7.75
C VAL A 770 14.70 16.39 6.53
N ASP A 771 15.27 16.08 5.36
CA ASP A 771 15.15 16.92 4.16
C ASP A 771 13.71 16.94 3.59
N GLU A 772 13.00 15.82 3.66
CA GLU A 772 11.62 15.70 3.14
C GLU A 772 10.56 16.00 4.20
N ARG A 773 10.93 15.91 5.48
CA ARG A 773 10.00 16.05 6.60
C ARG A 773 9.40 17.46 6.66
N GLU A 774 10.20 18.49 6.43
CA GLU A 774 9.72 19.88 6.53
C GLU A 774 8.63 20.14 5.50
N VAL A 775 8.91 19.90 4.21
CA VAL A 775 7.94 20.11 3.12
C VAL A 775 6.65 19.32 3.33
N LEU A 776 6.76 18.02 3.64
CA LEU A 776 5.57 17.18 3.79
C LEU A 776 4.77 17.53 5.05
N CYS A 777 5.41 17.78 6.19
CA CYS A 777 4.69 18.12 7.42
C CYS A 777 4.06 19.51 7.33
N ASP A 778 4.75 20.49 6.74
CA ASP A 778 4.22 21.85 6.55
C ASP A 778 3.02 21.83 5.59
N GLY A 779 3.09 21.03 4.51
CA GLY A 779 1.98 20.83 3.59
C GLY A 779 0.77 20.18 4.27
N LEU A 780 0.98 19.10 5.02
CA LEU A 780 -0.10 18.45 5.79
C LEU A 780 -0.71 19.37 6.85
N GLN A 781 0.11 20.17 7.52
CA GLN A 781 -0.36 21.14 8.51
C GLN A 781 -1.21 22.23 7.85
N THR A 782 -0.77 22.75 6.69
CA THR A 782 -1.53 23.73 5.90
C THR A 782 -2.91 23.17 5.54
N ILE A 783 -2.98 21.92 5.05
CA ILE A 783 -4.26 21.28 4.73
C ILE A 783 -5.12 21.13 5.99
N ALA A 784 -4.55 20.74 7.13
CA ALA A 784 -5.31 20.61 8.38
C ALA A 784 -5.89 21.95 8.87
N GLU A 785 -5.14 23.05 8.75
CA GLU A 785 -5.56 24.39 9.18
C GLU A 785 -6.78 24.91 8.39
N GLU A 786 -6.91 24.58 7.10
CA GLU A 786 -8.07 24.95 6.27
C GLU A 786 -9.40 24.36 6.78
N TYR A 787 -9.32 23.28 7.55
CA TYR A 787 -10.45 22.58 8.16
C TYR A 787 -10.74 23.04 9.59
N ASP A 788 -9.93 23.93 10.15
CA ASP A 788 -10.21 24.62 11.43
C ASP A 788 -10.53 26.11 11.23
N GLU A 789 -10.06 26.70 10.11
CA GLU A 789 -10.26 28.10 9.76
C GLU A 789 -11.76 28.45 9.74
N GLY A 790 -12.18 29.34 10.64
CA GLY A 790 -13.57 29.76 10.83
C GLY A 790 -14.31 29.14 12.03
N TRP A 791 -13.72 28.15 12.71
CA TRP A 791 -14.28 27.53 13.92
C TRP A 791 -13.43 27.80 15.18
N ASP A 792 -12.10 27.68 15.10
CA ASP A 792 -11.21 27.74 16.28
C ASP A 792 -10.76 29.17 16.67
N SER A 793 -11.24 30.23 15.98
CA SER A 793 -10.79 31.61 16.22
C SER A 793 -11.34 32.27 17.50
N GLY A 794 -12.00 31.54 18.40
CA GLY A 794 -12.75 32.13 19.50
C GLY A 794 -12.73 31.43 20.87
N SER A 795 -12.00 30.32 21.10
CA SER A 795 -12.17 29.57 22.36
C SER A 795 -10.96 29.42 23.29
N ASP A 796 -9.80 30.01 23.02
CA ASP A 796 -8.60 29.82 23.87
C ASP A 796 -8.05 31.14 24.46
N SER A 797 -8.91 32.02 25.01
CA SER A 797 -8.43 33.21 25.77
C SER A 797 -8.91 33.36 27.21
N ASP A 798 -9.77 32.49 27.74
CA ASP A 798 -10.44 32.74 29.02
C ASP A 798 -10.24 31.62 30.07
N GLU A 799 -9.02 31.08 30.17
CA GLU A 799 -8.57 30.34 31.36
C GLU A 799 -7.21 30.87 31.84
N ASP A 800 -7.21 32.09 32.37
CA ASP A 800 -6.22 32.58 33.34
C ASP A 800 -6.90 33.68 34.19
N ASP A 801 -7.56 33.27 35.28
CA ASP A 801 -7.78 34.05 36.51
C ASP A 801 -8.11 33.14 37.71
#